data_AF-A0A672JXB8-F1
#
_entry.id   AF-A0A672JXB8-F1
#
_cell.length_a   1.000
_cell.length_b   1.000
_cell.length_c   1.000
_cell.angle_alpha   90.00
_cell.angle_beta   90.00
_cell.angle_gamma   90.00
#
_symmetry.space_group_name_H-M   'P 1'
#
loop_
_entity.id
_entity.type
_entity.pdbx_description
1 polymer ?
#
loop_
_entity_poly.entity_id
_entity_poly.type
_entity_poly.pdbx_seq_one_letter_code
_entity_poly.pdbx_strand_id
1 'polypeptide(L)'
;MGVPAFFRWLSRKYPSIIVHCLEEKAKEYNGFKIPVDTSKPNPNEVEFDNLYLDMNGIIHPCTHPEDKPAPKNEDEMMVAIFEYIDRLFNIVRPRRVLYMAIDGVAPRAKMNQQRSRRFRASKEGAELTEEKSKMREEVIQRGGYLPPEEIKEHFDSNCITPGTEFMDNLAKCLRYYIADRLTNDPGWHNITVFLSDASVPGEGEHKIMDFIRRQRAQPNHDPNTHHCHCGADADLIMLGLATHEANFTIIREEFKPNKPRPCALCGQMGHEIKDCQGLAREKQGEHDEFADTVPVSEQEFIFIRLAVLREYLEKELTMASLPFPFDFERSVDDWVFMCFFVGNDFLPHLPSLEIREGAIDRLVGIYKDVVHKTGGYLTENGFVNLERVELIMQAVGVAEDNIFKKRKDDDESFKRRMKEKKKRMKAEQGPSFVPGGQFAPQALGGRDRPMAVQNARQTAYEMRMKGNHDDVDSRGVKRKAEDSDSEPEPEDNVRLWEEGWKQRYYKTKFDVDATDDEFRKKVVQSYVEGLCWVLRYYYQGCASWKWYFPFHYAPFASDFKDIKGMFSDFEKGTKPFKPLEQLMGVFPAASGNFLPQIWRALMTDPLSSIIDFYPDDFAIDLNGKKYAWQGVALLPFVDERRLREALADVYPDLSPEEVRRNSLGSDVIFVGKSHPLCDFIRELYRAESHEDTEIPAELCHGIQGILNLDEDPILPDKPVESPIPTLRDISSNCAIGIKFKDPQYDDGFVFKAVVLPGAKIPNKVLKPGDWERSNRGPWRPQLGFNPNRQQAHLDQSAFRKLKNQGTGLFGSGPPFEAQHRGGQYSNAPPPRNYHQGNYHPPQRDHYPQNQCEFFTFLSLFQTEILENTRVMCLVTCPRIV
;
A
#
# COMPACT_ATOMS: atom_id res chain seq x y z
N MET A 1 10.61 1.78 -6.35
CA MET A 1 11.10 2.27 -5.01
C MET A 1 10.62 1.34 -3.90
N GLY A 2 11.05 1.49 -2.65
CA GLY A 2 10.42 0.76 -1.53
C GLY A 2 9.14 1.45 -1.07
N VAL A 3 7.97 0.81 -1.22
CA VAL A 3 6.66 1.37 -0.81
C VAL A 3 6.64 1.88 0.64
N PRO A 4 7.13 1.12 1.66
CA PRO A 4 7.21 1.63 3.03
C PRO A 4 8.23 2.77 3.22
N ALA A 5 9.15 3.00 2.28
CA ALA A 5 10.13 4.07 2.37
C ALA A 5 9.57 5.41 1.86
N PHE A 6 8.86 5.41 0.72
CA PHE A 6 8.19 6.60 0.20
C PHE A 6 7.09 7.06 1.16
N PHE A 7 6.16 6.15 1.54
CA PHE A 7 5.08 6.50 2.45
C PHE A 7 5.60 7.00 3.81
N ARG A 8 6.72 6.46 4.32
CA ARG A 8 7.37 6.92 5.57
C ARG A 8 8.05 8.29 5.45
N TRP A 9 8.53 8.68 4.27
CA TRP A 9 8.98 10.06 4.04
C TRP A 9 7.76 11.01 3.98
N LEU A 10 6.75 10.66 3.17
CA LEU A 10 5.55 11.46 2.95
C LEU A 10 4.78 11.75 4.24
N SER A 11 4.46 10.71 5.01
CA SER A 11 3.76 10.78 6.30
C SER A 11 4.49 11.60 7.37
N ARG A 12 5.84 11.66 7.32
CA ARG A 12 6.65 12.49 8.21
C ARG A 12 6.68 13.95 7.80
N LYS A 13 6.73 14.22 6.50
CA LYS A 13 6.83 15.58 5.95
C LYS A 13 5.46 16.30 5.91
N TYR A 14 4.41 15.55 5.60
CA TYR A 14 3.05 16.05 5.37
C TYR A 14 2.02 15.36 6.28
N PRO A 15 2.17 15.35 7.62
CA PRO A 15 1.38 14.50 8.52
C PRO A 15 -0.14 14.73 8.44
N SER A 16 -0.61 15.93 8.06
CA SER A 16 -2.05 16.25 7.98
C SER A 16 -2.79 15.60 6.79
N ILE A 17 -2.10 14.91 5.87
CA ILE A 17 -2.76 14.16 4.80
C ILE A 17 -3.45 12.89 5.31
N ILE A 18 -2.98 12.34 6.44
CA ILE A 18 -3.46 11.06 7.01
C ILE A 18 -4.66 11.29 7.95
N VAL A 19 -5.67 10.43 7.85
CA VAL A 19 -6.82 10.35 8.76
C VAL A 19 -7.12 8.86 9.02
N HIS A 20 -7.28 8.45 10.28
CA HIS A 20 -7.72 7.07 10.60
C HIS A 20 -9.19 6.89 10.23
N CYS A 21 -9.54 5.72 9.70
CA CYS A 21 -10.91 5.39 9.34
C CYS A 21 -11.77 5.14 10.59
N LEU A 22 -13.04 5.50 10.50
CA LEU A 22 -14.07 5.16 11.48
C LEU A 22 -14.88 3.99 10.94
N GLU A 23 -14.75 2.84 11.58
CA GLU A 23 -15.41 1.59 11.19
C GLU A 23 -16.63 1.34 12.08
N GLU A 24 -17.83 1.29 11.50
CA GLU A 24 -19.02 0.83 12.23
C GLU A 24 -18.98 -0.70 12.31
N LYS A 25 -18.87 -1.26 13.53
CA LYS A 25 -18.86 -2.72 13.73
C LYS A 25 -20.27 -3.29 13.78
N ALA A 26 -20.43 -4.46 13.15
CA ALA A 26 -21.63 -5.29 13.27
C ALA A 26 -21.94 -5.59 14.75
N LYS A 27 -23.24 -5.61 15.10
CA LYS A 27 -23.69 -5.76 16.50
C LYS A 27 -24.18 -7.18 16.73
N GLU A 28 -23.57 -7.89 17.66
CA GLU A 28 -24.05 -9.22 18.07
C GLU A 28 -25.24 -9.10 19.02
N TYR A 29 -26.31 -9.85 18.72
CA TYR A 29 -27.48 -9.96 19.55
C TYR A 29 -27.96 -11.42 19.57
N ASN A 30 -27.96 -12.05 20.74
CA ASN A 30 -28.33 -13.46 20.94
C ASN A 30 -27.60 -14.45 20.00
N GLY A 31 -26.32 -14.18 19.69
CA GLY A 31 -25.50 -14.99 18.77
C GLY A 31 -25.66 -14.67 17.28
N PHE A 32 -26.59 -13.78 16.90
CA PHE A 32 -26.74 -13.30 15.53
C PHE A 32 -25.98 -11.98 15.36
N LYS A 33 -25.11 -11.90 14.34
CA LYS A 33 -24.50 -10.63 13.91
C LYS A 33 -25.52 -9.85 13.09
N ILE A 34 -25.95 -8.69 13.59
CA ILE A 34 -26.74 -7.73 12.82
C ILE A 34 -25.77 -7.02 11.86
N PRO A 35 -25.98 -7.11 10.53
CA PRO A 35 -25.10 -6.47 9.55
C PRO A 35 -25.14 -4.96 9.67
N VAL A 36 -24.07 -4.32 9.19
CA VAL A 36 -23.95 -2.86 9.14
C VAL A 36 -24.80 -2.34 7.99
N ASP A 37 -25.61 -1.33 8.25
CA ASP A 37 -26.45 -0.72 7.22
C ASP A 37 -25.66 0.35 6.46
N THR A 38 -25.08 -0.08 5.36
CA THR A 38 -24.24 0.70 4.43
C THR A 38 -25.01 1.76 3.65
N SER A 39 -26.35 1.68 3.58
CA SER A 39 -27.19 2.72 2.97
C SER A 39 -27.21 4.02 3.79
N LYS A 40 -26.89 3.95 5.09
CA LYS A 40 -26.81 5.11 5.98
C LYS A 40 -25.60 6.01 5.66
N PRO A 41 -25.67 7.32 5.98
CA PRO A 41 -24.55 8.25 5.86
C PRO A 41 -23.26 7.72 6.48
N ASN A 42 -22.12 8.04 5.86
CA ASN A 42 -20.84 7.48 6.21
C ASN A 42 -20.31 8.04 7.55
N PRO A 43 -19.91 7.18 8.52
CA PRO A 43 -19.40 7.62 9.82
C PRO A 43 -18.11 8.45 9.78
N ASN A 44 -17.40 8.48 8.64
CA ASN A 44 -16.18 9.27 8.43
C ASN A 44 -16.43 10.76 8.17
N GLU A 45 -17.70 11.19 8.15
CA GLU A 45 -18.13 12.56 7.89
C GLU A 45 -17.74 13.05 6.47
N VAL A 46 -17.66 12.11 5.51
CA VAL A 46 -17.46 12.30 4.06
C VAL A 46 -18.18 11.18 3.31
N GLU A 47 -18.87 11.50 2.22
CA GLU A 47 -19.42 10.51 1.28
C GLU A 47 -18.47 10.34 0.10
N PHE A 48 -18.40 9.13 -0.47
CA PHE A 48 -17.62 8.85 -1.67
C PHE A 48 -18.55 8.43 -2.81
N ASP A 49 -18.34 8.98 -4.00
CA ASP A 49 -19.12 8.59 -5.17
C ASP A 49 -18.61 7.25 -5.72
N ASN A 50 -17.29 7.12 -5.88
CA ASN A 50 -16.66 5.99 -6.55
C ASN A 50 -15.58 5.33 -5.66
N LEU A 51 -15.67 4.02 -5.44
CA LEU A 51 -14.63 3.19 -4.83
C LEU A 51 -13.93 2.35 -5.92
N TYR A 52 -12.61 2.42 -5.97
CA TYR A 52 -11.76 1.64 -6.86
C TYR A 52 -10.92 0.67 -6.02
N LEU A 53 -10.90 -0.60 -6.37
CA LEU A 53 -10.15 -1.64 -5.68
C LEU A 53 -9.05 -2.19 -6.58
N ASP A 54 -7.79 -1.94 -6.24
CA ASP A 54 -6.70 -2.85 -6.62
C ASP A 54 -6.93 -4.16 -5.86
N MET A 55 -7.37 -5.18 -6.59
CA MET A 55 -7.65 -6.50 -6.03
C MET A 55 -6.36 -7.25 -5.68
N ASN A 56 -5.22 -6.98 -6.32
CA ASN A 56 -3.97 -7.65 -5.99
C ASN A 56 -3.46 -7.22 -4.60
N GLY A 57 -3.68 -5.96 -4.22
CA GLY A 57 -3.52 -5.47 -2.85
C GLY A 57 -4.42 -6.13 -1.80
N ILE A 58 -5.45 -6.89 -2.21
CA ILE A 58 -6.39 -7.63 -1.33
C ILE A 58 -6.08 -9.14 -1.34
N ILE A 59 -5.88 -9.74 -2.51
CA ILE A 59 -5.64 -11.18 -2.69
C ILE A 59 -4.37 -11.61 -1.94
N HIS A 60 -3.30 -10.79 -1.96
CA HIS A 60 -2.06 -11.10 -1.25
C HIS A 60 -2.30 -11.23 0.29
N PRO A 61 -2.79 -10.21 1.02
CA PRO A 61 -3.11 -10.33 2.45
C PRO A 61 -4.09 -11.45 2.81
N CYS A 62 -5.10 -11.74 1.97
CA CYS A 62 -6.09 -12.77 2.25
C CYS A 62 -5.57 -14.21 2.06
N THR A 63 -4.60 -14.42 1.16
CA THR A 63 -4.04 -15.76 0.89
C THR A 63 -2.83 -16.11 1.79
N HIS A 64 -2.05 -15.11 2.22
CA HIS A 64 -0.89 -15.30 3.11
C HIS A 64 -0.78 -14.17 4.16
N PRO A 65 -1.72 -14.09 5.12
CA PRO A 65 -1.73 -13.07 6.17
C PRO A 65 -0.53 -13.18 7.11
N GLU A 66 0.12 -12.06 7.45
CA GLU A 66 1.26 -12.06 8.39
C GLU A 66 0.85 -12.30 9.86
N ASP A 67 -0.35 -11.84 10.25
CA ASP A 67 -0.83 -11.83 11.64
C ASP A 67 -1.90 -12.91 11.94
N LYS A 68 -2.18 -13.83 11.01
CA LYS A 68 -3.18 -14.91 11.15
C LYS A 68 -2.64 -16.23 10.57
N PRO A 69 -3.22 -17.39 10.91
CA PRO A 69 -3.03 -18.61 10.13
C PRO A 69 -3.45 -18.38 8.66
N ALA A 70 -2.71 -18.95 7.72
CA ALA A 70 -3.12 -18.98 6.31
C ALA A 70 -4.39 -19.84 6.12
N PRO A 71 -5.26 -19.51 5.15
CA PRO A 71 -6.40 -20.35 4.76
C PRO A 71 -5.97 -21.76 4.34
N LYS A 72 -6.85 -22.75 4.50
CA LYS A 72 -6.52 -24.16 4.21
C LYS A 72 -6.61 -24.55 2.73
N ASN A 73 -7.44 -23.85 1.96
CA ASN A 73 -7.76 -24.15 0.56
C ASN A 73 -8.25 -22.89 -0.16
N GLU A 74 -8.48 -22.96 -1.49
CA GLU A 74 -8.97 -21.81 -2.27
C GLU A 74 -10.33 -21.29 -1.78
N ASP A 75 -11.27 -22.16 -1.37
CA ASP A 75 -12.58 -21.75 -0.82
C ASP A 75 -12.45 -20.78 0.36
N GLU A 76 -11.62 -21.11 1.36
CA GLU A 76 -11.36 -20.24 2.51
C GLU A 76 -10.67 -18.92 2.10
N MET A 77 -9.85 -18.93 1.03
CA MET A 77 -9.23 -17.72 0.46
C MET A 77 -10.25 -16.80 -0.22
N MET A 78 -11.15 -17.37 -1.03
CA MET A 78 -12.19 -16.60 -1.73
C MET A 78 -13.16 -15.94 -0.71
N VAL A 79 -13.57 -16.68 0.33
CA VAL A 79 -14.39 -16.13 1.42
C VAL A 79 -13.63 -15.02 2.17
N ALA A 80 -12.34 -15.19 2.46
CA ALA A 80 -11.52 -14.14 3.07
C ALA A 80 -11.37 -12.89 2.19
N ILE A 81 -11.37 -13.03 0.86
CA ILE A 81 -11.41 -11.90 -0.08
C ILE A 81 -12.78 -11.20 -0.03
N PHE A 82 -13.89 -11.93 -0.01
CA PHE A 82 -15.24 -11.37 0.12
C PHE A 82 -15.40 -10.58 1.42
N GLU A 83 -14.97 -11.11 2.57
CA GLU A 83 -14.99 -10.40 3.85
C GLU A 83 -14.16 -9.10 3.84
N TYR A 84 -13.04 -9.09 3.10
CA TYR A 84 -12.18 -7.91 2.98
C TYR A 84 -12.82 -6.82 2.10
N ILE A 85 -13.43 -7.20 0.95
CA ILE A 85 -14.20 -6.27 0.11
C ILE A 85 -15.38 -5.70 0.90
N ASP A 86 -16.13 -6.55 1.62
CA ASP A 86 -17.23 -6.13 2.49
C ASP A 86 -16.75 -5.12 3.55
N ARG A 87 -15.59 -5.36 4.18
CA ARG A 87 -15.01 -4.41 5.16
C ARG A 87 -14.67 -3.06 4.52
N LEU A 88 -14.06 -3.03 3.35
CA LEU A 88 -13.78 -1.79 2.62
C LEU A 88 -15.07 -1.05 2.23
N PHE A 89 -16.07 -1.78 1.74
CA PHE A 89 -17.37 -1.23 1.37
C PHE A 89 -18.08 -0.61 2.59
N ASN A 90 -18.02 -1.25 3.75
CA ASN A 90 -18.57 -0.74 5.01
C ASN A 90 -17.93 0.58 5.48
N ILE A 91 -16.64 0.79 5.17
CA ILE A 91 -15.87 2.00 5.52
C ILE A 91 -16.12 3.14 4.53
N VAL A 92 -16.08 2.85 3.23
CA VAL A 92 -16.14 3.87 2.16
C VAL A 92 -17.57 4.19 1.74
N ARG A 93 -18.45 3.19 1.68
CA ARG A 93 -19.86 3.29 1.29
C ARG A 93 -20.05 4.07 -0.02
N PRO A 94 -19.49 3.59 -1.16
CA PRO A 94 -19.60 4.27 -2.45
C PRO A 94 -21.06 4.48 -2.86
N ARG A 95 -21.35 5.61 -3.52
CA ARG A 95 -22.73 6.03 -3.85
C ARG A 95 -23.09 5.97 -5.34
N ARG A 96 -22.11 5.73 -6.24
CA ARG A 96 -22.31 5.57 -7.68
C ARG A 96 -21.58 4.35 -8.24
N VAL A 97 -20.30 4.17 -7.91
CA VAL A 97 -19.44 3.14 -8.53
C VAL A 97 -18.66 2.31 -7.52
N LEU A 98 -18.62 1.00 -7.75
CA LEU A 98 -17.55 0.12 -7.29
C LEU A 98 -16.81 -0.45 -8.52
N TYR A 99 -15.52 -0.20 -8.66
CA TYR A 99 -14.69 -0.74 -9.74
C TYR A 99 -13.64 -1.70 -9.16
N MET A 100 -13.64 -2.96 -9.58
CA MET A 100 -12.81 -4.03 -9.05
C MET A 100 -11.79 -4.47 -10.10
N ALA A 101 -10.52 -4.11 -9.91
CA ALA A 101 -9.45 -4.34 -10.87
C ALA A 101 -8.46 -5.40 -10.39
N ILE A 102 -8.43 -6.54 -11.07
CA ILE A 102 -7.38 -7.56 -10.91
C ILE A 102 -6.26 -7.23 -11.91
N ASP A 103 -4.99 -7.45 -11.56
CA ASP A 103 -3.91 -7.35 -12.56
C ASP A 103 -4.21 -8.28 -13.74
N GLY A 104 -4.20 -7.72 -14.95
CA GLY A 104 -4.13 -8.46 -16.21
C GLY A 104 -2.70 -8.54 -16.73
N VAL A 105 -2.54 -8.92 -18.00
CA VAL A 105 -1.22 -8.93 -18.65
C VAL A 105 -0.62 -7.52 -18.62
N ALA A 106 0.56 -7.39 -18.03
CA ALA A 106 1.25 -6.13 -17.84
C ALA A 106 2.21 -5.80 -19.01
N PRO A 107 2.64 -4.53 -19.18
CA PRO A 107 3.63 -4.18 -20.19
C PRO A 107 5.00 -4.84 -19.94
N ARG A 108 5.79 -5.06 -21.00
CA ARG A 108 7.11 -5.73 -20.94
C ARG A 108 8.05 -5.11 -19.90
N ALA A 109 7.98 -3.79 -19.69
CA ALA A 109 8.68 -3.08 -18.62
C ALA A 109 8.36 -3.65 -17.22
N LYS A 110 7.08 -3.80 -16.85
CA LYS A 110 6.66 -4.39 -15.57
C LYS A 110 6.93 -5.89 -15.50
N MET A 111 6.77 -6.63 -16.60
CA MET A 111 7.04 -8.08 -16.64
C MET A 111 8.46 -8.42 -16.14
N ASN A 112 9.47 -7.57 -16.41
CA ASN A 112 10.83 -7.78 -15.89
C ASN A 112 10.92 -7.58 -14.36
N GLN A 113 10.20 -6.61 -13.79
CA GLN A 113 10.10 -6.41 -12.35
C GLN A 113 9.39 -7.60 -11.68
N GLN A 114 8.24 -8.02 -12.25
CA GLN A 114 7.49 -9.19 -11.80
C GLN A 114 8.37 -10.45 -11.83
N ARG A 115 9.04 -10.75 -12.94
CA ARG A 115 9.98 -11.88 -13.04
C ARG A 115 11.07 -11.83 -11.97
N SER A 116 11.66 -10.65 -11.76
CA SER A 116 12.69 -10.45 -10.72
C SER A 116 12.17 -10.66 -9.29
N ARG A 117 10.87 -10.45 -9.03
CA ARG A 117 10.19 -10.81 -7.77
C ARG A 117 9.87 -12.31 -7.69
N ARG A 118 9.31 -12.90 -8.75
CA ARG A 118 8.85 -14.30 -8.80
C ARG A 118 10.02 -15.29 -8.65
N PHE A 119 11.14 -15.07 -9.35
CA PHE A 119 12.37 -15.84 -9.16
C PHE A 119 12.96 -15.68 -7.75
N ARG A 120 12.94 -14.47 -7.17
CA ARG A 120 13.39 -14.25 -5.78
C ARG A 120 12.51 -14.97 -4.77
N ALA A 121 11.19 -14.85 -4.86
CA ALA A 121 10.26 -15.54 -3.96
C ALA A 121 10.44 -17.07 -4.01
N SER A 122 10.69 -17.64 -5.20
CA SER A 122 10.99 -19.06 -5.35
C SER A 122 12.31 -19.47 -4.68
N LYS A 123 13.37 -18.66 -4.83
CA LYS A 123 14.68 -18.92 -4.21
C LYS A 123 14.63 -18.75 -2.69
N GLU A 124 14.09 -17.64 -2.21
CA GLU A 124 13.91 -17.35 -0.78
C GLU A 124 13.00 -18.40 -0.10
N GLY A 125 11.98 -18.92 -0.80
CA GLY A 125 11.12 -20.01 -0.33
C GLY A 125 11.83 -21.37 -0.23
N ALA A 126 12.70 -21.69 -1.18
CA ALA A 126 13.53 -22.90 -1.13
C ALA A 126 14.57 -22.82 0.00
N GLU A 127 15.32 -21.71 0.09
CA GLU A 127 16.31 -21.45 1.14
C GLU A 127 15.68 -21.52 2.54
N LEU A 128 14.50 -20.91 2.73
CA LEU A 128 13.76 -20.96 4.00
C LEU A 128 13.28 -22.39 4.35
N THR A 129 13.00 -23.22 3.35
CA THR A 129 12.57 -24.61 3.57
C THR A 129 13.75 -25.49 4.00
N GLU A 130 14.92 -25.30 3.39
CA GLU A 130 16.17 -25.96 3.83
C GLU A 130 16.58 -25.50 5.23
N GLU A 131 16.55 -24.19 5.51
CA GLU A 131 16.88 -23.64 6.84
C GLU A 131 15.95 -24.21 7.92
N LYS A 132 14.62 -24.24 7.67
CA LYS A 132 13.66 -24.84 8.60
C LYS A 132 13.94 -26.30 8.90
N SER A 133 14.19 -27.11 7.87
CA SER A 133 14.48 -28.55 8.02
C SER A 133 15.74 -28.76 8.89
N LYS A 134 16.83 -28.09 8.53
CA LYS A 134 18.12 -28.16 9.22
C LYS A 134 18.04 -27.68 10.68
N MET A 135 17.38 -26.54 10.93
CA MET A 135 17.22 -26.00 12.28
C MET A 135 16.27 -26.86 13.13
N ARG A 136 15.24 -27.47 12.53
CA ARG A 136 14.37 -28.45 13.20
C ARG A 136 15.17 -29.68 13.64
N GLU A 137 15.99 -30.25 12.77
CA GLU A 137 16.88 -31.36 13.13
C GLU A 137 17.81 -30.98 14.28
N GLU A 138 18.45 -29.81 14.22
CA GLU A 138 19.36 -29.35 15.28
C GLU A 138 18.65 -29.15 16.63
N VAL A 139 17.45 -28.56 16.65
CA VAL A 139 16.66 -28.42 17.90
C VAL A 139 16.30 -29.78 18.48
N ILE A 140 15.90 -30.74 17.65
CA ILE A 140 15.55 -32.11 18.08
C ILE A 140 16.81 -32.84 18.61
N GLN A 141 17.96 -32.73 17.93
CA GLN A 141 19.23 -33.30 18.38
C GLN A 141 19.70 -32.71 19.72
N ARG A 142 19.44 -31.42 19.96
CA ARG A 142 19.69 -30.74 21.24
C ARG A 142 18.66 -31.08 22.34
N GLY A 143 17.68 -31.95 22.05
CA GLY A 143 16.66 -32.40 23.00
C GLY A 143 15.46 -31.45 23.18
N GLY A 144 15.38 -30.38 22.37
CA GLY A 144 14.24 -29.47 22.32
C GLY A 144 13.01 -30.15 21.72
N TYR A 145 11.82 -29.69 22.11
CA TYR A 145 10.57 -30.13 21.51
C TYR A 145 10.09 -29.11 20.48
N LEU A 146 9.57 -29.58 19.35
CA LEU A 146 8.91 -28.78 18.34
C LEU A 146 7.54 -29.42 18.02
N PRO A 147 6.52 -28.64 17.67
CA PRO A 147 5.27 -29.19 17.18
C PRO A 147 5.51 -30.03 15.91
N PRO A 148 4.65 -31.02 15.61
CA PRO A 148 4.69 -31.76 14.34
C PRO A 148 4.67 -30.84 13.11
N GLU A 149 5.14 -31.31 11.97
CA GLU A 149 4.84 -30.62 10.70
C GLU A 149 3.36 -30.85 10.38
N GLU A 150 2.56 -29.80 10.46
CA GLU A 150 1.24 -29.80 9.84
C GLU A 150 1.44 -29.83 8.32
N ILE A 151 1.01 -30.92 7.68
CA ILE A 151 1.00 -31.03 6.22
C ILE A 151 -0.10 -30.11 5.69
N LYS A 152 0.25 -28.83 5.53
CA LYS A 152 -0.55 -27.83 4.81
C LYS A 152 -0.16 -27.86 3.35
N GLU A 153 -1.14 -27.72 2.47
CA GLU A 153 -0.87 -27.51 1.06
C GLU A 153 -0.11 -26.20 0.90
N HIS A 154 1.05 -26.24 0.23
CA HIS A 154 1.85 -25.05 0.02
C HIS A 154 1.21 -24.18 -1.06
N PHE A 155 0.53 -23.12 -0.63
CA PHE A 155 0.09 -22.06 -1.52
C PHE A 155 1.30 -21.34 -2.12
N ASP A 156 1.60 -21.58 -3.40
CA ASP A 156 2.57 -20.79 -4.15
C ASP A 156 1.89 -19.50 -4.65
N SER A 157 2.22 -18.38 -4.00
CA SER A 157 1.73 -17.03 -4.33
C SER A 157 2.01 -16.56 -5.76
N ASN A 158 2.78 -17.33 -6.55
CA ASN A 158 2.94 -17.12 -7.98
C ASN A 158 1.65 -17.41 -8.76
N CYS A 159 0.72 -18.21 -8.23
CA CYS A 159 -0.61 -18.41 -8.81
C CYS A 159 -1.40 -17.10 -9.02
N ILE A 160 -1.10 -16.04 -8.25
CA ILE A 160 -1.67 -14.69 -8.35
C ILE A 160 -1.02 -13.97 -9.55
N THR A 161 -1.23 -14.50 -10.76
CA THR A 161 -0.71 -13.99 -12.03
C THR A 161 -1.69 -14.36 -13.16
N PRO A 162 -1.96 -13.48 -14.15
CA PRO A 162 -2.89 -13.76 -15.26
C PRO A 162 -2.68 -15.08 -15.99
N GLY A 163 -3.77 -15.78 -16.31
CA GLY A 163 -3.77 -17.03 -17.08
C GLY A 163 -3.73 -18.32 -16.25
N THR A 164 -3.50 -18.22 -14.94
CA THR A 164 -3.62 -19.36 -14.02
C THR A 164 -5.08 -19.73 -13.74
N GLU A 165 -5.30 -20.97 -13.31
CA GLU A 165 -6.64 -21.48 -12.95
C GLU A 165 -7.20 -20.75 -11.72
N PHE A 166 -6.35 -20.41 -10.75
CA PHE A 166 -6.71 -19.60 -9.58
C PHE A 166 -7.35 -18.25 -9.97
N MET A 167 -6.80 -17.54 -10.95
CA MET A 167 -7.34 -16.23 -11.36
C MET A 167 -8.66 -16.33 -12.14
N ASP A 168 -8.87 -17.43 -12.88
CA ASP A 168 -10.14 -17.73 -13.54
C ASP A 168 -11.23 -18.18 -12.54
N ASN A 169 -10.86 -18.98 -11.53
CA ASN A 169 -11.74 -19.32 -10.41
C ASN A 169 -12.10 -18.09 -9.58
N LEU A 170 -11.15 -17.20 -9.30
CA LEU A 170 -11.38 -15.91 -8.65
C LEU A 170 -12.38 -15.04 -9.44
N ALA A 171 -12.25 -14.97 -10.77
CA ALA A 171 -13.19 -14.21 -11.61
C ALA A 171 -14.63 -14.75 -11.48
N LYS A 172 -14.83 -16.07 -11.55
CA LYS A 172 -16.14 -16.72 -11.32
C LYS A 172 -16.70 -16.42 -9.92
N CYS A 173 -15.85 -16.55 -8.89
CA CYS A 173 -16.20 -16.27 -7.49
C CYS A 173 -16.64 -14.81 -7.31
N LEU A 174 -15.94 -13.85 -7.93
CA LEU A 174 -16.29 -12.43 -7.87
C LEU A 174 -17.57 -12.11 -8.64
N ARG A 175 -17.83 -12.74 -9.80
CA ARG A 175 -19.12 -12.64 -10.53
C ARG A 175 -20.29 -13.08 -9.64
N TYR A 176 -20.16 -14.22 -8.94
CA TYR A 176 -21.14 -14.68 -7.95
C TYR A 176 -21.31 -13.69 -6.78
N TYR A 177 -20.21 -13.21 -6.19
CA TYR A 177 -20.22 -12.28 -5.05
C TYR A 177 -20.92 -10.95 -5.39
N ILE A 178 -20.67 -10.41 -6.58
CA ILE A 178 -21.33 -9.19 -7.07
C ILE A 178 -22.85 -9.43 -7.22
N ALA A 179 -23.27 -10.59 -7.74
CA ALA A 179 -24.68 -10.95 -7.84
C ALA A 179 -25.35 -11.11 -6.47
N ASP A 180 -24.66 -11.72 -5.49
CA ASP A 180 -25.14 -11.86 -4.12
C ASP A 180 -25.33 -10.49 -3.45
N ARG A 181 -24.31 -9.62 -3.51
CA ARG A 181 -24.37 -8.27 -2.93
C ARG A 181 -25.43 -7.38 -3.60
N LEU A 182 -25.51 -7.34 -4.93
CA LEU A 182 -26.55 -6.59 -5.65
C LEU A 182 -27.98 -7.13 -5.38
N THR A 183 -28.11 -8.38 -4.93
CA THR A 183 -29.40 -8.99 -4.58
C THR A 183 -29.78 -8.78 -3.11
N ASN A 184 -28.82 -8.82 -2.19
CA ASN A 184 -29.05 -8.92 -0.75
C ASN A 184 -28.57 -7.73 0.10
N ASP A 185 -27.68 -6.86 -0.39
CA ASP A 185 -27.16 -5.69 0.37
C ASP A 185 -27.86 -4.37 -0.03
N PRO A 186 -28.54 -3.66 0.89
CA PRO A 186 -29.22 -2.40 0.59
C PRO A 186 -28.33 -1.25 0.11
N GLY A 187 -27.04 -1.24 0.47
CA GLY A 187 -26.09 -0.23 0.00
C GLY A 187 -25.61 -0.44 -1.42
N TRP A 188 -25.68 -1.67 -1.93
CA TRP A 188 -25.33 -2.00 -3.32
C TRP A 188 -26.50 -1.77 -4.30
N HIS A 189 -27.72 -1.64 -3.80
CA HIS A 189 -28.95 -1.64 -4.60
C HIS A 189 -29.00 -0.61 -5.75
N ASN A 190 -28.31 0.53 -5.60
CA ASN A 190 -28.34 1.64 -6.55
C ASN A 190 -26.96 1.99 -7.15
N ILE A 191 -25.91 1.17 -6.94
CA ILE A 191 -24.60 1.42 -7.54
C ILE A 191 -24.42 0.65 -8.86
N THR A 192 -23.52 1.14 -9.69
CA THR A 192 -22.93 0.40 -10.79
C THR A 192 -21.66 -0.31 -10.30
N VAL A 193 -21.51 -1.60 -10.62
CA VAL A 193 -20.32 -2.38 -10.27
C VAL A 193 -19.60 -2.80 -11.55
N PHE A 194 -18.28 -2.59 -11.61
CA PHE A 194 -17.42 -3.05 -12.70
C PHE A 194 -16.45 -4.12 -12.19
N LEU A 195 -16.33 -5.21 -12.93
CA LEU A 195 -15.27 -6.21 -12.74
C LEU A 195 -14.33 -6.18 -13.95
N SER A 196 -13.07 -5.86 -13.70
CA SER A 196 -11.98 -5.95 -14.68
C SER A 196 -11.02 -7.04 -14.24
N ASP A 197 -11.30 -8.28 -14.67
CA ASP A 197 -10.54 -9.45 -14.26
C ASP A 197 -9.17 -9.58 -14.97
N ALA A 198 -8.45 -10.67 -14.66
CA ALA A 198 -7.10 -10.91 -15.14
C ALA A 198 -6.99 -11.21 -16.65
N SER A 199 -8.12 -11.44 -17.34
CA SER A 199 -8.16 -11.57 -18.81
C SER A 199 -8.11 -10.22 -19.52
N VAL A 200 -8.38 -9.11 -18.83
CA VAL A 200 -8.32 -7.75 -19.35
C VAL A 200 -6.93 -7.16 -19.12
N PRO A 201 -6.12 -6.88 -20.17
CA PRO A 201 -4.74 -6.42 -20.05
C PRO A 201 -4.58 -5.09 -19.29
N GLY A 202 -3.48 -4.97 -18.56
CA GLY A 202 -3.12 -3.82 -17.74
C GLY A 202 -3.03 -4.16 -16.25
N GLU A 203 -2.13 -3.49 -15.55
CA GLU A 203 -2.01 -3.53 -14.09
C GLU A 203 -3.27 -2.91 -13.45
N GLY A 204 -3.75 -3.43 -12.33
CA GLY A 204 -5.02 -3.05 -11.73
C GLY A 204 -5.14 -1.55 -11.46
N GLU A 205 -4.10 -0.95 -10.87
CA GLU A 205 -4.02 0.49 -10.64
C GLU A 205 -4.07 1.31 -11.95
N HIS A 206 -3.49 0.80 -13.03
CA HIS A 206 -3.50 1.47 -14.33
C HIS A 206 -4.81 1.29 -15.09
N LYS A 207 -5.51 0.15 -14.96
CA LYS A 207 -6.88 -0.02 -15.50
C LYS A 207 -7.86 0.96 -14.83
N ILE A 208 -7.75 1.11 -13.50
CA ILE A 208 -8.49 2.14 -12.73
C ILE A 208 -8.19 3.56 -13.25
N MET A 209 -6.92 3.88 -13.51
CA MET A 209 -6.53 5.21 -13.99
C MET A 209 -6.91 5.45 -15.45
N ASP A 210 -6.94 4.41 -16.30
CA ASP A 210 -7.50 4.46 -17.66
C ASP A 210 -8.99 4.74 -17.65
N PHE A 211 -9.77 4.02 -16.83
CA PHE A 211 -11.20 4.29 -16.63
C PHE A 211 -11.42 5.73 -16.18
N ILE A 212 -10.78 6.17 -15.08
CA ILE A 212 -10.93 7.54 -14.56
C ILE A 212 -10.58 8.58 -15.64
N ARG A 213 -9.48 8.38 -16.37
CA ARG A 213 -9.00 9.33 -17.39
C ARG A 213 -9.92 9.40 -18.61
N ARG A 214 -10.52 8.27 -19.02
CA ARG A 214 -11.47 8.18 -20.14
C ARG A 214 -12.83 8.76 -19.76
N GLN A 215 -13.37 8.41 -18.60
CA GLN A 215 -14.62 9.03 -18.11
C GLN A 215 -14.45 10.55 -17.94
N ARG A 216 -13.35 11.01 -17.33
CA ARG A 216 -13.03 12.44 -17.14
C ARG A 216 -12.90 13.24 -18.45
N ALA A 217 -12.70 12.59 -19.58
CA ALA A 217 -12.67 13.22 -20.91
C ALA A 217 -14.03 13.24 -21.64
N GLN A 218 -15.10 12.71 -21.03
CA GLN A 218 -16.47 12.82 -21.52
C GLN A 218 -17.12 14.14 -21.09
N PRO A 219 -18.04 14.71 -21.90
CA PRO A 219 -18.68 16.00 -21.59
C PRO A 219 -19.64 15.95 -20.40
N ASN A 220 -20.10 14.75 -20.02
CA ASN A 220 -21.09 14.51 -18.95
C ASN A 220 -20.48 14.12 -17.60
N HIS A 221 -19.14 14.03 -17.49
CA HIS A 221 -18.45 13.71 -16.24
C HIS A 221 -18.64 14.79 -15.18
N ASP A 222 -18.93 14.39 -13.94
CA ASP A 222 -19.08 15.30 -12.81
C ASP A 222 -17.69 15.66 -12.22
N PRO A 223 -17.21 16.91 -12.38
CA PRO A 223 -15.88 17.33 -11.94
C PRO A 223 -15.78 17.52 -10.41
N ASN A 224 -16.77 17.03 -9.66
CA ASN A 224 -16.81 17.03 -8.20
C ASN A 224 -16.87 15.61 -7.62
N THR A 225 -16.83 14.57 -8.47
CA THR A 225 -16.87 13.15 -8.08
C THR A 225 -15.83 12.86 -6.97
N HIS A 226 -16.25 12.24 -5.87
CA HIS A 226 -15.37 11.84 -4.79
C HIS A 226 -14.81 10.44 -5.05
N HIS A 227 -13.50 10.38 -5.37
CA HIS A 227 -12.79 9.15 -5.68
C HIS A 227 -12.11 8.59 -4.42
N CYS A 228 -12.34 7.32 -4.13
CA CYS A 228 -11.62 6.54 -3.12
C CYS A 228 -10.90 5.36 -3.77
N HIS A 229 -9.57 5.36 -3.79
CA HIS A 229 -8.78 4.25 -4.35
C HIS A 229 -8.19 3.41 -3.21
N CYS A 230 -8.56 2.13 -3.12
CA CYS A 230 -7.95 1.19 -2.20
C CYS A 230 -6.69 0.57 -2.82
N GLY A 231 -5.57 0.68 -2.12
CA GLY A 231 -4.33 0.01 -2.51
C GLY A 231 -3.15 0.37 -1.60
N ALA A 232 -2.14 -0.51 -1.57
CA ALA A 232 -1.00 -0.38 -0.66
C ALA A 232 0.20 0.38 -1.23
N ASP A 233 0.27 0.60 -2.54
CA ASP A 233 1.49 1.05 -3.19
C ASP A 233 1.73 2.56 -3.12
N ALA A 234 2.97 2.96 -3.38
CA ALA A 234 3.40 4.36 -3.32
C ALA A 234 3.00 5.13 -4.57
N ASP A 235 2.96 4.44 -5.70
CA ASP A 235 2.80 5.02 -7.03
C ASP A 235 1.34 5.45 -7.27
N LEU A 236 0.37 4.82 -6.58
CA LEU A 236 -1.01 5.30 -6.38
C LEU A 236 -1.12 6.78 -5.98
N ILE A 237 -0.15 7.30 -5.20
CA ILE A 237 -0.13 8.71 -4.76
C ILE A 237 0.26 9.62 -5.92
N MET A 238 1.11 9.15 -6.84
CA MET A 238 1.48 9.86 -8.06
C MET A 238 0.37 9.77 -9.10
N LEU A 239 -0.18 8.58 -9.33
CA LEU A 239 -1.30 8.34 -10.23
C LEU A 239 -2.53 9.18 -9.84
N GLY A 240 -2.89 9.17 -8.54
CA GLY A 240 -3.99 9.98 -8.03
C GLY A 240 -3.78 11.49 -8.19
N LEU A 241 -2.54 11.99 -8.11
CA LEU A 241 -2.21 13.39 -8.43
C LEU A 241 -2.33 13.68 -9.93
N ALA A 242 -1.85 12.77 -10.79
CA ALA A 242 -1.89 12.87 -12.25
C ALA A 242 -3.31 12.84 -12.85
N THR A 243 -4.32 12.46 -12.08
CA THR A 243 -5.73 12.61 -12.50
C THR A 243 -6.19 14.08 -12.58
N HIS A 244 -5.59 14.97 -11.77
CA HIS A 244 -6.09 16.31 -11.45
C HIS A 244 -7.56 16.37 -10.97
N GLU A 245 -8.10 15.27 -10.45
CA GLU A 245 -9.41 15.27 -9.80
C GLU A 245 -9.34 16.01 -8.46
N ALA A 246 -10.34 16.86 -8.20
CA ALA A 246 -10.34 17.74 -7.02
C ALA A 246 -10.51 16.95 -5.71
N ASN A 247 -11.23 15.83 -5.77
CA ASN A 247 -11.72 15.06 -4.62
C ASN A 247 -11.14 13.64 -4.59
N PHE A 248 -9.81 13.51 -4.69
CA PHE A 248 -9.12 12.21 -4.66
C PHE A 248 -8.60 11.83 -3.26
N THR A 249 -8.94 10.61 -2.83
CA THR A 249 -8.50 9.99 -1.57
C THR A 249 -8.02 8.56 -1.82
N ILE A 250 -6.99 8.12 -1.10
CA ILE A 250 -6.54 6.72 -1.11
C ILE A 250 -6.87 6.10 0.26
N ILE A 251 -7.37 4.87 0.29
CA ILE A 251 -7.55 4.07 1.52
C ILE A 251 -6.54 2.91 1.54
N ARG A 252 -5.95 2.66 2.71
CA ARG A 252 -4.96 1.59 2.91
C ARG A 252 -4.91 1.13 4.37
N GLU A 253 -4.32 -0.04 4.61
CA GLU A 253 -3.95 -0.45 5.97
C GLU A 253 -2.83 0.43 6.56
N GLU A 254 -2.88 0.67 7.88
CA GLU A 254 -1.82 1.36 8.61
C GLU A 254 -0.59 0.45 8.83
N PHE A 255 0.52 0.81 8.18
CA PHE A 255 1.79 0.13 8.39
C PHE A 255 2.42 0.48 9.74
N LYS A 256 2.30 -0.42 10.73
CA LYS A 256 2.88 -0.29 12.07
C LYS A 256 4.28 -0.94 12.10
N PRO A 257 5.38 -0.16 12.10
CA PRO A 257 6.73 -0.71 11.97
C PRO A 257 7.20 -1.44 13.22
N ASN A 258 7.96 -2.52 13.03
CA ASN A 258 8.53 -3.36 14.08
C ASN A 258 7.47 -4.11 14.94
N LYS A 259 6.33 -4.52 14.38
CA LYS A 259 5.54 -5.63 14.95
C LYS A 259 6.51 -6.83 15.17
N PRO A 260 6.56 -7.45 16.36
CA PRO A 260 7.31 -8.69 16.53
C PRO A 260 6.62 -9.80 15.73
N ARG A 261 7.40 -10.65 15.06
CA ARG A 261 6.89 -11.84 14.35
C ARG A 261 7.13 -13.10 15.20
N PRO A 262 6.25 -14.11 15.13
CA PRO A 262 6.47 -15.39 15.77
C PRO A 262 7.62 -16.16 15.09
N CYS A 263 8.34 -16.98 15.86
CA CYS A 263 9.35 -17.88 15.36
C CYS A 263 8.71 -18.97 14.47
N ALA A 264 9.20 -19.11 13.22
CA ALA A 264 8.62 -20.01 12.23
C ALA A 264 8.84 -21.53 12.49
N LEU A 265 9.44 -21.90 13.63
CA LEU A 265 9.59 -23.29 14.08
C LEU A 265 8.71 -23.63 15.29
N CYS A 266 8.64 -22.75 16.30
CA CYS A 266 7.96 -23.02 17.57
C CYS A 266 6.77 -22.08 17.87
N GLY A 267 6.48 -21.11 17.00
CA GLY A 267 5.38 -20.14 17.17
C GLY A 267 5.60 -19.07 18.24
N GLN A 268 6.61 -19.21 19.10
CA GLN A 268 6.88 -18.25 20.18
C GLN A 268 7.42 -16.91 19.66
N MET A 269 7.12 -15.83 20.39
CA MET A 269 7.62 -14.48 20.09
C MET A 269 9.06 -14.25 20.61
N GLY A 270 9.76 -13.32 19.96
CA GLY A 270 10.97 -12.68 20.53
C GLY A 270 12.32 -13.27 20.13
N HIS A 271 12.37 -14.25 19.22
CA HIS A 271 13.61 -14.81 18.67
C HIS A 271 13.46 -15.16 17.18
N GLU A 272 14.58 -15.26 16.45
CA GLU A 272 14.62 -15.68 15.04
C GLU A 272 14.80 -17.21 14.93
N ILE A 273 14.58 -17.79 13.74
CA ILE A 273 14.65 -19.25 13.49
C ILE A 273 15.97 -19.85 14.01
N LYS A 274 17.10 -19.23 13.67
CA LYS A 274 18.46 -19.61 14.10
C LYS A 274 18.67 -19.61 15.63
N ASP A 275 17.87 -18.84 16.37
CA ASP A 275 17.95 -18.67 17.83
C ASP A 275 16.93 -19.55 18.58
N CYS A 276 16.14 -20.35 17.84
CA CYS A 276 15.10 -21.22 18.38
C CYS A 276 15.67 -22.34 19.28
N GLN A 277 15.11 -22.48 20.47
CA GLN A 277 15.44 -23.55 21.43
C GLN A 277 14.34 -24.62 21.54
N GLY A 278 13.27 -24.49 20.75
CA GLY A 278 12.06 -25.28 20.85
C GLY A 278 11.07 -24.75 21.90
N LEU A 279 9.99 -25.50 22.11
CA LEU A 279 9.02 -25.26 23.18
C LEU A 279 9.58 -25.74 24.53
N ALA A 280 9.32 -24.96 25.59
CA ALA A 280 9.62 -25.35 26.95
C ALA A 280 8.68 -26.50 27.39
N ARG A 281 9.25 -27.56 27.99
CA ARG A 281 8.47 -28.67 28.55
C ARG A 281 7.88 -28.32 29.92
N GLU A 282 6.81 -27.52 29.94
CA GLU A 282 5.96 -27.44 31.12
C GLU A 282 5.00 -28.63 31.18
N LYS A 283 4.87 -29.26 32.35
CA LYS A 283 3.83 -30.26 32.61
C LYS A 283 2.60 -29.56 33.20
N GLN A 284 1.55 -29.37 32.41
CA GLN A 284 0.25 -28.92 32.89
C GLN A 284 -0.84 -29.90 32.40
N GLY A 285 -1.21 -30.89 33.23
CA GLY A 285 -2.33 -31.81 32.97
C GLY A 285 -1.99 -33.15 32.30
N GLU A 286 -3.03 -33.82 31.77
CA GLU A 286 -2.95 -35.09 31.03
C GLU A 286 -2.98 -34.91 29.50
N HIS A 287 -3.11 -33.67 29.01
CA HIS A 287 -3.03 -33.29 27.60
C HIS A 287 -2.08 -32.09 27.43
N ASP A 288 -1.34 -32.05 26.33
CA ASP A 288 -0.44 -30.95 25.99
C ASP A 288 -1.26 -29.74 25.47
N GLU A 289 -1.65 -28.83 26.36
CA GLU A 289 -2.34 -27.59 25.97
C GLU A 289 -1.32 -26.51 25.53
N PHE A 290 -1.51 -25.98 24.31
CA PHE A 290 -0.70 -24.88 23.80
C PHE A 290 -1.05 -23.57 24.54
N ALA A 291 -0.04 -22.77 24.87
CA ALA A 291 -0.25 -21.46 25.48
C ALA A 291 -1.09 -20.55 24.57
N ASP A 292 -2.13 -19.91 25.13
CA ASP A 292 -3.08 -19.06 24.42
C ASP A 292 -2.38 -18.06 23.48
N THR A 293 -2.82 -18.03 22.22
CA THR A 293 -2.36 -17.03 21.26
C THR A 293 -2.76 -15.63 21.74
N VAL A 294 -1.76 -14.78 21.99
CA VAL A 294 -1.96 -13.39 22.41
C VAL A 294 -2.95 -12.70 21.46
N PRO A 295 -3.98 -11.98 21.97
CA PRO A 295 -5.00 -11.37 21.12
C PRO A 295 -4.39 -10.48 20.02
N VAL A 296 -4.58 -10.90 18.78
CA VAL A 296 -4.11 -10.17 17.59
C VAL A 296 -4.82 -8.82 17.54
N SER A 297 -4.07 -7.73 17.56
CA SER A 297 -4.63 -6.40 17.36
C SER A 297 -5.21 -6.30 15.95
N GLU A 298 -6.49 -5.97 15.84
CA GLU A 298 -7.12 -5.73 14.54
C GLU A 298 -6.32 -4.72 13.70
N GLN A 299 -6.20 -5.02 12.40
CA GLN A 299 -5.45 -4.19 11.46
C GLN A 299 -6.32 -2.99 11.03
N GLU A 300 -5.86 -1.77 11.34
CA GLU A 300 -6.62 -0.52 11.18
C GLU A 300 -6.40 0.10 9.79
N PHE A 301 -7.43 0.75 9.24
CA PHE A 301 -7.36 1.50 7.99
C PHE A 301 -7.10 3.00 8.16
N ILE A 302 -6.41 3.60 7.19
CA ILE A 302 -6.15 5.04 7.08
C ILE A 302 -6.50 5.57 5.68
N PHE A 303 -7.03 6.79 5.63
CA PHE A 303 -7.18 7.58 4.42
C PHE A 303 -5.96 8.50 4.22
N ILE A 304 -5.52 8.64 2.97
CA ILE A 304 -4.56 9.64 2.49
C ILE A 304 -5.31 10.63 1.59
N ARG A 305 -5.41 11.89 2.00
CA ARG A 305 -6.18 12.93 1.31
C ARG A 305 -5.29 13.71 0.33
N LEU A 306 -5.43 13.47 -0.98
CA LEU A 306 -4.57 14.11 -1.97
C LEU A 306 -4.85 15.62 -2.13
N ALA A 307 -6.07 16.08 -1.84
CA ALA A 307 -6.37 17.51 -1.75
C ALA A 307 -5.49 18.24 -0.71
N VAL A 308 -5.23 17.61 0.46
CA VAL A 308 -4.36 18.18 1.50
C VAL A 308 -2.88 18.06 1.11
N LEU A 309 -2.50 17.01 0.38
CA LEU A 309 -1.16 16.91 -0.22
C LEU A 309 -0.93 18.04 -1.23
N ARG A 310 -1.94 18.37 -2.05
CA ARG A 310 -1.89 19.49 -2.99
C ARG A 310 -1.74 20.84 -2.28
N GLU A 311 -2.34 21.06 -1.09
CA GLU A 311 -2.05 22.26 -0.27
C GLU A 311 -0.59 22.34 0.23
N TYR A 312 0.05 21.20 0.52
CA TYR A 312 1.47 21.18 0.88
C TYR A 312 2.35 21.47 -0.34
N LEU A 313 2.06 20.82 -1.48
CA LEU A 313 2.78 21.03 -2.74
C LEU A 313 2.60 22.45 -3.29
N GLU A 314 1.42 23.08 -3.14
CA GLU A 314 1.18 24.48 -3.49
C GLU A 314 2.20 25.39 -2.77
N LYS A 315 2.35 25.22 -1.45
CA LYS A 315 3.27 26.01 -0.62
C LYS A 315 4.74 25.70 -0.91
N GLU A 316 5.07 24.46 -1.24
CA GLU A 316 6.46 24.05 -1.51
C GLU A 316 6.93 24.38 -2.93
N LEU A 317 6.05 24.26 -3.93
CA LEU A 317 6.37 24.46 -5.35
C LEU A 317 6.17 25.90 -5.83
N THR A 318 5.41 26.74 -5.11
CA THR A 318 5.26 28.17 -5.43
C THR A 318 6.62 28.85 -5.63
N MET A 319 6.76 29.55 -6.76
CA MET A 319 7.96 30.31 -7.16
C MET A 319 7.58 31.75 -7.51
N ALA A 320 8.37 32.70 -7.01
CA ALA A 320 8.27 34.11 -7.39
C ALA A 320 9.29 34.42 -8.50
N SER A 321 8.98 35.42 -9.34
CA SER A 321 9.89 35.95 -10.38
C SER A 321 10.28 34.97 -11.50
N LEU A 322 9.42 33.98 -11.81
CA LEU A 322 9.55 33.16 -13.03
C LEU A 322 9.41 34.04 -14.29
N PRO A 323 10.11 33.71 -15.40
CA PRO A 323 9.99 34.42 -16.67
C PRO A 323 8.72 34.01 -17.47
N PHE A 324 7.85 33.17 -16.91
CA PHE A 324 6.57 32.72 -17.46
C PHE A 324 5.54 32.63 -16.32
N PRO A 325 4.22 32.63 -16.62
CA PRO A 325 3.18 32.54 -15.58
C PRO A 325 3.28 31.25 -14.76
N PHE A 326 3.17 31.36 -13.43
CA PHE A 326 3.13 30.19 -12.55
C PHE A 326 1.78 29.47 -12.64
N ASP A 327 1.81 28.23 -13.10
CA ASP A 327 0.74 27.25 -13.03
C ASP A 327 1.07 26.20 -11.94
N PHE A 328 0.11 25.92 -11.06
CA PHE A 328 0.28 24.93 -10.01
C PHE A 328 0.12 23.50 -10.53
N GLU A 329 -0.81 23.23 -11.45
CA GLU A 329 -1.05 21.88 -11.98
C GLU A 329 0.18 21.36 -12.72
N ARG A 330 0.76 22.21 -13.57
CA ARG A 330 2.02 21.92 -14.28
C ARG A 330 3.22 21.78 -13.35
N SER A 331 3.17 22.39 -12.17
CA SER A 331 4.18 22.17 -11.12
C SER A 331 4.00 20.81 -10.42
N VAL A 332 2.76 20.31 -10.30
CA VAL A 332 2.48 18.95 -9.79
C VAL A 332 2.96 17.90 -10.79
N ASP A 333 2.76 18.12 -12.10
CA ASP A 333 3.27 17.20 -13.14
C ASP A 333 4.80 17.07 -13.09
N ASP A 334 5.50 18.20 -13.03
CA ASP A 334 6.96 18.22 -12.87
C ASP A 334 7.42 17.57 -11.55
N TRP A 335 6.62 17.65 -10.48
CA TRP A 335 6.91 16.98 -9.21
C TRP A 335 6.72 15.47 -9.27
N VAL A 336 5.64 14.99 -9.90
CA VAL A 336 5.39 13.56 -10.18
C VAL A 336 6.54 13.00 -11.03
N PHE A 337 6.89 13.69 -12.12
CA PHE A 337 8.01 13.31 -12.98
C PHE A 337 9.36 13.30 -12.25
N MET A 338 9.61 14.29 -11.38
CA MET A 338 10.83 14.30 -10.56
C MET A 338 10.94 13.10 -9.61
N CYS A 339 9.83 12.61 -9.07
CA CYS A 339 9.85 11.43 -8.20
C CYS A 339 10.34 10.16 -8.93
N PHE A 340 10.12 10.02 -10.24
CA PHE A 340 10.57 8.86 -11.02
C PHE A 340 12.10 8.68 -11.03
N PHE A 341 12.91 9.75 -10.92
CA PHE A 341 14.38 9.65 -10.87
C PHE A 341 14.89 8.99 -9.57
N VAL A 342 14.11 9.04 -8.49
CA VAL A 342 14.40 8.34 -7.22
C VAL A 342 14.05 6.84 -7.31
N GLY A 343 13.63 6.40 -8.51
CA GLY A 343 13.22 5.05 -8.88
C GLY A 343 11.72 4.96 -9.13
N ASN A 344 11.31 3.85 -9.73
CA ASN A 344 9.92 3.41 -9.86
C ASN A 344 9.95 1.87 -9.97
N ASP A 345 9.01 1.23 -10.64
CA ASP A 345 9.05 -0.22 -10.94
C ASP A 345 9.67 -0.55 -12.30
N PHE A 346 9.73 0.42 -13.22
CA PHE A 346 10.11 0.24 -14.62
C PHE A 346 11.58 0.63 -14.88
N LEU A 347 12.15 1.50 -14.03
CA LEU A 347 13.52 1.99 -14.09
C LEU A 347 14.25 1.84 -12.74
N PRO A 348 15.53 1.43 -12.73
CA PRO A 348 16.38 1.52 -11.54
C PRO A 348 16.60 2.98 -11.13
N HIS A 349 16.66 3.23 -9.82
CA HIS A 349 16.96 4.55 -9.26
C HIS A 349 18.36 5.04 -9.66
N LEU A 350 18.52 6.34 -9.91
CA LEU A 350 19.85 6.91 -10.16
C LEU A 350 20.74 6.71 -8.92
N PRO A 351 22.04 6.34 -9.04
CA PRO A 351 22.87 6.01 -7.88
C PRO A 351 23.00 7.15 -6.85
N SER A 352 22.86 8.40 -7.30
CA SER A 352 22.93 9.64 -6.54
C SER A 352 21.60 10.06 -5.88
N LEU A 353 20.51 9.29 -6.03
CA LEU A 353 19.17 9.66 -5.52
C LEU A 353 18.52 8.52 -4.71
N GLU A 354 18.50 8.64 -3.37
CA GLU A 354 17.71 7.78 -2.49
C GLU A 354 16.79 8.60 -1.56
N ILE A 355 15.52 8.19 -1.43
CA ILE A 355 14.50 8.85 -0.57
C ILE A 355 15.01 9.06 0.87
N ARG A 356 15.74 8.07 1.40
CA ARG A 356 16.28 8.08 2.77
C ARG A 356 17.26 9.24 3.03
N GLU A 357 17.82 9.83 1.98
CA GLU A 357 18.81 10.90 2.01
C GLU A 357 18.23 12.29 1.68
N GLY A 358 16.89 12.38 1.52
CA GLY A 358 16.21 13.61 1.09
C GLY A 358 16.33 13.90 -0.41
N ALA A 359 16.42 12.86 -1.26
CA ALA A 359 16.55 13.03 -2.70
C ALA A 359 15.42 13.86 -3.33
N ILE A 360 14.16 13.65 -2.91
CA ILE A 360 13.01 14.43 -3.41
C ILE A 360 13.13 15.91 -3.00
N ASP A 361 13.50 16.17 -1.74
CA ASP A 361 13.70 17.52 -1.21
C ASP A 361 14.83 18.26 -1.95
N ARG A 362 15.90 17.52 -2.33
CA ARG A 362 17.00 18.02 -3.16
C ARG A 362 16.58 18.31 -4.60
N LEU A 363 15.81 17.41 -5.23
CA LEU A 363 15.29 17.58 -6.59
C LEU A 363 14.38 18.81 -6.67
N VAL A 364 13.47 19.01 -5.71
CA VAL A 364 12.64 20.22 -5.62
C VAL A 364 13.50 21.48 -5.51
N GLY A 365 14.56 21.48 -4.68
CA GLY A 365 15.50 22.60 -4.61
C GLY A 365 16.16 22.91 -5.96
N ILE A 366 16.76 21.91 -6.59
CA ILE A 366 17.41 22.03 -7.91
C ILE A 366 16.42 22.51 -8.98
N TYR A 367 15.19 21.99 -8.99
CA TYR A 367 14.14 22.42 -9.92
C TYR A 367 13.82 23.90 -9.76
N LYS A 368 13.63 24.41 -8.54
CA LYS A 368 13.34 25.83 -8.31
C LYS A 368 14.52 26.73 -8.75
N ASP A 369 15.76 26.29 -8.55
CA ASP A 369 16.98 27.00 -8.99
C ASP A 369 17.19 26.97 -10.53
N VAL A 370 16.71 25.94 -11.22
CA VAL A 370 16.96 25.70 -12.65
C VAL A 370 15.80 26.13 -13.54
N VAL A 371 14.54 26.01 -13.10
CA VAL A 371 13.35 26.27 -13.94
C VAL A 371 13.20 27.74 -14.36
N HIS A 372 13.84 28.66 -13.64
CA HIS A 372 14.02 30.05 -14.07
C HIS A 372 14.82 30.19 -15.38
N LYS A 373 15.54 29.14 -15.81
CA LYS A 373 16.38 29.07 -17.02
C LYS A 373 15.79 28.15 -18.11
N THR A 374 14.86 27.25 -17.78
CA THR A 374 14.23 26.33 -18.73
C THR A 374 13.20 27.00 -19.63
N GLY A 375 12.72 28.20 -19.27
CA GLY A 375 11.65 28.91 -19.97
C GLY A 375 10.30 28.19 -19.93
N GLY A 376 10.07 27.31 -18.95
CA GLY A 376 8.81 26.59 -18.75
C GLY A 376 9.00 25.24 -18.06
N TYR A 377 7.89 24.54 -17.85
CA TYR A 377 7.80 23.23 -17.18
C TYR A 377 8.55 22.11 -17.91
N LEU A 378 9.05 21.12 -17.16
CA LEU A 378 9.70 19.92 -17.69
C LEU A 378 8.72 19.04 -18.49
N THR A 379 7.43 19.10 -18.14
CA THR A 379 6.38 18.19 -18.65
C THR A 379 5.13 18.93 -19.17
N GLU A 380 4.37 18.25 -20.02
CA GLU A 380 3.12 18.75 -20.60
C GLU A 380 2.18 17.58 -20.95
N ASN A 381 1.07 17.40 -20.23
CA ASN A 381 0.08 16.34 -20.50
C ASN A 381 0.72 14.95 -20.73
N GLY A 382 1.68 14.54 -19.90
CA GLY A 382 2.37 13.26 -20.06
C GLY A 382 3.56 13.23 -21.03
N PHE A 383 3.87 14.33 -21.72
CA PHE A 383 5.03 14.44 -22.61
C PHE A 383 6.19 15.19 -21.93
N VAL A 384 7.43 14.77 -22.21
CA VAL A 384 8.66 15.29 -21.56
C VAL A 384 9.39 16.27 -22.50
N ASN A 385 9.80 17.43 -21.97
CA ASN A 385 10.73 18.33 -22.65
C ASN A 385 12.18 18.01 -22.26
N LEU A 386 12.83 17.18 -23.08
CA LEU A 386 14.17 16.64 -22.83
C LEU A 386 15.27 17.71 -22.67
N GLU A 387 15.17 18.83 -23.38
CA GLU A 387 16.10 19.96 -23.25
C GLU A 387 16.06 20.59 -21.85
N ARG A 388 14.86 20.64 -21.23
CA ARG A 388 14.69 21.14 -19.86
C ARG A 388 15.11 20.11 -18.82
N VAL A 389 14.87 18.82 -19.08
CA VAL A 389 15.34 17.72 -18.22
C VAL A 389 16.87 17.65 -18.19
N GLU A 390 17.55 17.91 -19.31
CA GLU A 390 19.02 17.93 -19.35
C GLU A 390 19.60 18.96 -18.37
N LEU A 391 19.04 20.17 -18.30
CA LEU A 391 19.47 21.20 -17.36
C LEU A 391 19.31 20.77 -15.88
N ILE A 392 18.28 19.98 -15.56
CA ILE A 392 18.09 19.40 -14.23
C ILE A 392 19.13 18.31 -13.96
N MET A 393 19.32 17.38 -14.90
CA MET A 393 20.29 16.28 -14.75
C MET A 393 21.74 16.79 -14.68
N GLN A 394 22.12 17.80 -15.46
CA GLN A 394 23.41 18.46 -15.34
C GLN A 394 23.62 19.09 -13.95
N ALA A 395 22.59 19.73 -13.38
CA ALA A 395 22.65 20.31 -12.04
C ALA A 395 22.72 19.25 -10.92
N VAL A 396 22.02 18.11 -11.06
CA VAL A 396 22.21 16.94 -10.18
C VAL A 396 23.62 16.36 -10.34
N GLY A 397 24.14 16.30 -11.57
CA GLY A 397 25.48 15.85 -11.93
C GLY A 397 26.61 16.57 -11.17
N VAL A 398 26.48 17.89 -10.96
CA VAL A 398 27.43 18.69 -10.16
C VAL A 398 27.40 18.31 -8.66
N ALA A 399 26.31 17.71 -8.18
CA ALA A 399 26.15 17.33 -6.78
C ALA A 399 26.59 15.88 -6.45
N GLU A 400 26.73 14.99 -7.45
CA GLU A 400 26.91 13.54 -7.23
C GLU A 400 28.11 13.22 -6.33
N ASP A 401 29.27 13.82 -6.61
CA ASP A 401 30.52 13.69 -5.83
C ASP A 401 30.31 13.98 -4.34
N ASN A 402 29.56 15.05 -4.03
CA ASN A 402 29.28 15.50 -2.67
C ASN A 402 28.20 14.63 -1.99
N ILE A 403 27.28 14.05 -2.76
CA ILE A 403 26.28 13.09 -2.27
C ILE A 403 26.99 11.80 -1.83
N PHE A 404 27.86 11.22 -2.67
CA PHE A 404 28.53 9.96 -2.37
C PHE A 404 29.49 10.07 -1.19
N LYS A 405 30.25 11.17 -1.09
CA LYS A 405 31.12 11.45 0.07
C LYS A 405 30.29 11.59 1.36
N LYS A 406 29.20 12.38 1.33
CA LYS A 406 28.32 12.52 2.50
C LYS A 406 27.65 11.21 2.92
N ARG A 407 27.18 10.39 1.96
CA ARG A 407 26.60 9.06 2.22
C ARG A 407 27.53 8.19 3.06
N LYS A 408 28.82 8.17 2.69
CA LYS A 408 29.88 7.46 3.43
C LYS A 408 30.08 8.00 4.85
N ASP A 409 30.15 9.32 5.02
CA ASP A 409 30.30 9.98 6.34
C ASP A 409 29.11 9.71 7.28
N ASP A 410 27.89 9.73 6.74
CA ASP A 410 26.65 9.46 7.49
C ASP A 410 26.54 7.97 7.88
N ASP A 411 26.92 7.04 7.00
CA ASP A 411 26.97 5.60 7.28
C ASP A 411 28.01 5.26 8.36
N GLU A 412 29.23 5.79 8.27
CA GLU A 412 30.25 5.58 9.30
C GLU A 412 29.83 6.20 10.65
N SER A 413 29.19 7.37 10.61
CA SER A 413 28.60 8.01 11.78
C SER A 413 27.46 7.18 12.39
N PHE A 414 26.65 6.51 11.58
CA PHE A 414 25.61 5.59 12.03
C PHE A 414 26.20 4.31 12.63
N LYS A 415 27.19 3.69 11.98
CA LYS A 415 27.91 2.50 12.48
C LYS A 415 28.58 2.78 13.83
N ARG A 416 29.24 3.94 14.00
CA ARG A 416 29.80 4.41 15.29
C ARG A 416 28.71 4.51 16.37
N ARG A 417 27.60 5.21 16.08
CA ARG A 417 26.47 5.35 17.02
C ARG A 417 25.86 3.99 17.41
N MET A 418 25.80 3.03 16.49
CA MET A 418 25.31 1.67 16.79
C MET A 418 26.32 0.82 17.58
N LYS A 419 27.64 0.89 17.30
CA LYS A 419 28.67 0.22 18.11
C LYS A 419 28.67 0.78 19.54
N GLU A 420 28.47 2.09 19.71
CA GLU A 420 28.22 2.70 21.03
C GLU A 420 26.93 2.21 21.70
N LYS A 421 25.81 2.14 20.98
CA LYS A 421 24.52 1.65 21.54
C LYS A 421 24.62 0.18 21.98
N LYS A 422 25.21 -0.71 21.16
CA LYS A 422 25.46 -2.13 21.52
C LYS A 422 26.37 -2.22 22.74
N LYS A 423 27.40 -1.37 22.85
CA LYS A 423 28.26 -1.28 24.06
C LYS A 423 27.52 -0.80 25.32
N ARG A 424 26.63 0.19 25.23
CA ARG A 424 25.83 0.66 26.39
C ARG A 424 24.84 -0.43 26.85
N MET A 425 24.13 -1.06 25.92
CA MET A 425 23.20 -2.16 26.24
C MET A 425 23.92 -3.38 26.85
N LYS A 426 25.09 -3.77 26.33
CA LYS A 426 25.96 -4.80 26.93
C LYS A 426 26.63 -4.39 28.26
N ALA A 427 26.46 -3.14 28.72
CA ALA A 427 26.94 -2.68 30.03
C ALA A 427 25.79 -2.46 31.04
N GLU A 428 24.57 -2.20 30.55
CA GLU A 428 23.34 -2.17 31.34
C GLU A 428 22.85 -3.61 31.65
N GLN A 429 23.11 -4.56 30.75
CA GLN A 429 23.12 -6.00 31.05
C GLN A 429 24.39 -6.34 31.86
N GLY A 430 24.28 -6.37 33.19
CA GLY A 430 25.38 -6.73 34.09
C GLY A 430 25.94 -8.14 33.85
N PRO A 431 27.17 -8.43 34.31
CA PRO A 431 27.82 -9.72 34.09
C PRO A 431 27.01 -10.88 34.69
N SER A 432 26.88 -11.98 33.94
CA SER A 432 26.03 -13.14 34.25
C SER A 432 26.36 -13.91 35.54
N PHE A 433 27.38 -13.47 36.30
CA PHE A 433 27.71 -14.00 37.61
C PHE A 433 27.97 -12.85 38.59
N VAL A 434 26.93 -12.43 39.30
CA VAL A 434 27.05 -11.63 40.53
C VAL A 434 26.92 -12.58 41.72
N PRO A 435 27.96 -12.78 42.55
CA PRO A 435 27.89 -13.72 43.66
C PRO A 435 26.91 -13.22 44.74
N GLY A 436 25.75 -13.85 44.83
CA GLY A 436 24.71 -13.51 45.80
C GLY A 436 25.13 -13.83 47.24
N GLY A 437 25.01 -12.84 48.13
CA GLY A 437 25.31 -12.98 49.56
C GLY A 437 26.09 -11.79 50.12
N GLN A 438 26.76 -12.00 51.26
CA GLN A 438 27.46 -10.96 52.04
C GLN A 438 28.70 -10.35 51.36
N PHE A 439 29.03 -10.77 50.13
CA PHE A 439 30.12 -10.23 49.31
C PHE A 439 29.64 -9.63 47.97
N ALA A 440 28.33 -9.49 47.76
CA ALA A 440 27.80 -8.74 46.63
C ALA A 440 28.18 -7.25 46.74
N PRO A 441 28.66 -6.59 45.66
CA PRO A 441 29.12 -5.21 45.71
C PRO A 441 27.94 -4.24 45.93
N GLN A 442 27.87 -3.64 47.12
CA GLN A 442 26.87 -2.62 47.47
C GLN A 442 27.34 -1.21 47.10
N ALA A 443 26.40 -0.33 46.76
CA ALA A 443 26.68 1.07 46.43
C ALA A 443 27.12 1.87 47.66
N LEU A 444 28.20 2.65 47.50
CA LEU A 444 28.71 3.59 48.51
C LEU A 444 27.64 4.64 48.85
N GLY A 445 27.07 4.55 50.06
CA GLY A 445 26.04 5.46 50.55
C GLY A 445 24.75 4.79 51.05
N GLY A 446 24.59 3.48 50.87
CA GLY A 446 23.49 2.71 51.47
C GLY A 446 23.47 2.82 53.00
N ARG A 447 22.26 2.85 53.60
CA ARG A 447 22.08 3.03 55.05
C ARG A 447 22.24 1.74 55.88
N ASP A 448 22.28 0.58 55.25
CA ASP A 448 22.46 -0.69 55.93
C ASP A 448 23.91 -0.93 56.32
N ARG A 449 24.15 -1.23 57.60
CA ARG A 449 25.46 -1.71 58.07
C ARG A 449 25.72 -3.11 57.52
N PRO A 450 26.93 -3.43 57.04
CA PRO A 450 27.29 -4.80 56.73
C PRO A 450 27.19 -5.66 58.00
N MET A 451 26.58 -6.85 57.90
CA MET A 451 26.58 -7.80 59.01
C MET A 451 28.01 -8.28 59.27
N ALA A 452 28.44 -8.27 60.52
CA ALA A 452 29.77 -8.72 60.89
C ALA A 452 29.94 -10.21 60.57
N VAL A 453 31.01 -10.56 59.84
CA VAL A 453 31.32 -11.94 59.45
C VAL A 453 31.70 -12.75 60.69
N GLN A 454 30.73 -13.49 61.25
CA GLN A 454 30.87 -14.17 62.54
C GLN A 454 31.96 -15.25 62.55
N ASN A 455 32.22 -15.92 61.41
CA ASN A 455 33.30 -16.89 61.28
C ASN A 455 33.86 -16.92 59.84
N ALA A 456 34.78 -16.01 59.52
CA ALA A 456 35.34 -15.86 58.17
C ALA A 456 35.96 -17.14 57.59
N ARG A 457 36.48 -18.04 58.44
CA ARG A 457 37.06 -19.32 58.00
C ARG A 457 36.01 -20.30 57.49
N GLN A 458 34.79 -20.25 58.03
CA GLN A 458 33.68 -21.12 57.65
C GLN A 458 32.98 -20.61 56.38
N THR A 459 32.70 -19.30 56.29
CA THR A 459 32.14 -18.70 55.07
C THR A 459 33.08 -18.84 53.87
N ALA A 460 34.40 -18.76 54.08
CA ALA A 460 35.39 -19.03 53.02
C ALA A 460 35.47 -20.52 52.61
N TYR A 461 35.11 -21.45 53.50
CA TYR A 461 35.02 -22.88 53.19
C TYR A 461 33.74 -23.17 52.37
N GLU A 462 32.61 -22.58 52.74
CA GLU A 462 31.34 -22.68 52.01
C GLU A 462 31.45 -22.11 50.58
N MET A 463 32.13 -20.98 50.41
CA MET A 463 32.41 -20.41 49.07
C MET A 463 33.32 -21.31 48.23
N ARG A 464 34.31 -22.00 48.84
CA ARG A 464 35.13 -22.99 48.13
C ARG A 464 34.36 -24.26 47.77
N MET A 465 33.44 -24.72 48.62
CA MET A 465 32.59 -25.87 48.33
C MET A 465 31.63 -25.60 47.17
N LYS A 466 30.97 -24.43 47.15
CA LYS A 466 30.11 -24.04 46.02
C LYS A 466 30.88 -23.92 44.70
N GLY A 467 32.10 -23.40 44.72
CA GLY A 467 32.96 -23.33 43.53
C GLY A 467 33.56 -24.67 43.05
N ASN A 468 33.16 -25.81 43.62
CA ASN A 468 33.76 -27.13 43.35
C ASN A 468 32.72 -28.17 42.90
N HIS A 469 31.58 -27.73 42.33
CA HIS A 469 30.59 -28.60 41.70
C HIS A 469 30.37 -28.33 40.20
N ASP A 470 30.64 -27.11 39.72
CA ASP A 470 30.31 -26.68 38.35
C ASP A 470 31.55 -26.48 37.43
N ASP A 471 32.76 -26.91 37.83
CA ASP A 471 33.99 -26.61 37.07
C ASP A 471 35.01 -27.79 37.04
N VAL A 472 34.65 -28.84 36.31
CA VAL A 472 35.55 -29.98 35.97
C VAL A 472 35.46 -30.32 34.47
N ASP A 473 35.44 -29.31 33.58
CA ASP A 473 36.19 -29.38 32.30
C ASP A 473 36.12 -28.07 31.48
N SER A 474 37.13 -27.19 31.62
CA SER A 474 37.59 -26.25 30.57
C SER A 474 38.81 -25.42 31.01
N ARG A 475 39.98 -26.04 31.16
CA ARG A 475 41.24 -25.31 31.46
C ARG A 475 41.86 -24.61 30.23
N GLY A 476 41.18 -23.57 29.77
CA GLY A 476 41.84 -22.31 29.38
C GLY A 476 42.24 -22.11 27.90
N VAL A 477 41.53 -21.20 27.23
CA VAL A 477 42.14 -20.23 26.31
C VAL A 477 41.58 -18.85 26.64
N LYS A 478 42.42 -17.92 27.12
CA LYS A 478 41.99 -16.55 27.45
C LYS A 478 41.95 -15.68 26.18
N ARG A 479 41.01 -15.96 25.28
CA ARG A 479 40.76 -15.16 24.07
C ARG A 479 40.37 -13.73 24.49
N LYS A 480 40.88 -12.71 23.80
CA LYS A 480 40.36 -11.33 23.93
C LYS A 480 38.93 -11.29 23.35
N ALA A 481 37.98 -10.76 24.10
CA ALA A 481 36.59 -10.63 23.67
C ALA A 481 36.35 -9.32 22.88
N GLU A 482 37.17 -9.06 21.86
CA GLU A 482 37.04 -7.90 20.97
C GLU A 482 37.05 -8.34 19.50
N ASP A 483 36.12 -7.79 18.72
CA ASP A 483 35.95 -7.94 17.25
C ASP A 483 35.80 -9.37 16.67
N SER A 484 35.00 -10.23 17.34
CA SER A 484 34.51 -11.52 16.79
C SER A 484 32.96 -11.60 16.69
N ASP A 485 32.27 -10.46 16.75
CA ASP A 485 30.81 -10.32 16.97
C ASP A 485 30.13 -9.44 15.88
N SER A 486 30.71 -9.49 14.68
CA SER A 486 30.23 -8.86 13.43
C SER A 486 30.86 -9.58 12.24
N GLU A 487 30.04 -10.05 11.30
CA GLU A 487 30.51 -10.58 10.01
C GLU A 487 31.27 -9.49 9.23
N PRO A 488 32.28 -9.85 8.41
CA PRO A 488 32.93 -8.89 7.53
C PRO A 488 31.91 -8.33 6.53
N GLU A 489 31.78 -7.01 6.45
CA GLU A 489 30.95 -6.38 5.43
C GLU A 489 31.52 -6.69 4.03
N PRO A 490 30.68 -7.03 3.03
CA PRO A 490 31.16 -7.33 1.68
C PRO A 490 31.86 -6.11 1.06
N GLU A 491 32.99 -6.33 0.39
CA GLU A 491 33.79 -5.25 -0.19
C GLU A 491 33.03 -4.56 -1.34
N ASP A 492 32.63 -3.30 -1.12
CA ASP A 492 32.16 -2.43 -2.20
C ASP A 492 33.35 -2.09 -3.11
N ASN A 493 33.45 -2.79 -4.23
CA ASN A 493 34.47 -2.57 -5.25
C ASN A 493 34.32 -1.23 -5.98
N VAL A 494 33.11 -0.65 -6.03
CA VAL A 494 32.82 0.59 -6.75
C VAL A 494 33.36 1.81 -6.01
N ARG A 495 33.23 1.85 -4.67
CA ARG A 495 33.75 2.93 -3.80
C ARG A 495 33.32 4.31 -4.31
N LEU A 496 32.02 4.59 -4.26
CA LEU A 496 31.43 5.82 -4.82
C LEU A 496 31.98 7.12 -4.21
N TRP A 497 32.57 7.08 -3.01
CA TRP A 497 33.15 8.22 -2.30
C TRP A 497 34.59 8.59 -2.75
N GLU A 498 35.25 7.73 -3.54
CA GLU A 498 36.65 7.90 -3.98
C GLU A 498 36.74 8.31 -5.46
N GLU A 499 37.74 9.13 -5.81
CA GLU A 499 38.01 9.52 -7.21
C GLU A 499 38.10 8.31 -8.15
N GLY A 500 37.60 8.45 -9.37
CA GLY A 500 37.49 7.33 -10.33
C GLY A 500 36.29 6.40 -10.10
N TRP A 501 35.34 6.77 -9.23
CA TRP A 501 34.13 5.99 -8.95
C TRP A 501 33.31 5.65 -10.20
N LYS A 502 33.26 6.56 -11.17
CA LYS A 502 32.45 6.41 -12.39
C LYS A 502 32.99 5.31 -13.29
N GLN A 503 34.30 5.25 -13.45
CA GLN A 503 35.01 4.21 -14.20
C GLN A 503 34.86 2.85 -13.51
N ARG A 504 34.99 2.80 -12.17
CA ARG A 504 34.76 1.55 -11.41
C ARG A 504 33.30 1.08 -11.51
N TYR A 505 32.33 1.98 -11.44
CA TYR A 505 30.91 1.64 -11.57
C TYR A 505 30.60 0.99 -12.92
N TYR A 506 30.92 1.63 -14.04
CA TYR A 506 30.62 1.07 -15.35
C TYR A 506 31.35 -0.27 -15.59
N LYS A 507 32.60 -0.40 -15.15
CA LYS A 507 33.36 -1.66 -15.25
C LYS A 507 32.79 -2.77 -14.37
N THR A 508 32.41 -2.49 -13.12
CA THR A 508 31.87 -3.51 -12.20
C THR A 508 30.40 -3.86 -12.45
N LYS A 509 29.60 -2.96 -13.04
CA LYS A 509 28.14 -3.12 -13.16
C LYS A 509 27.65 -3.42 -14.58
N PHE A 510 28.45 -3.12 -15.61
CA PHE A 510 28.11 -3.38 -17.01
C PHE A 510 29.21 -4.12 -17.79
N ASP A 511 30.37 -4.40 -17.16
CA ASP A 511 31.57 -5.00 -17.77
C ASP A 511 32.10 -4.24 -19.01
N VAL A 512 31.95 -2.91 -19.01
CA VAL A 512 32.46 -2.02 -20.07
C VAL A 512 33.66 -1.20 -19.58
N ASP A 513 34.60 -0.91 -20.48
CA ASP A 513 35.78 -0.14 -20.11
C ASP A 513 35.54 1.38 -20.09
N ALA A 514 36.41 2.09 -19.39
CA ALA A 514 36.22 3.50 -19.02
C ALA A 514 36.10 4.48 -20.21
N THR A 515 36.49 4.05 -21.41
CA THR A 515 36.50 4.82 -22.66
C THR A 515 35.26 4.60 -23.53
N ASP A 516 34.32 3.74 -23.13
CA ASP A 516 33.11 3.45 -23.92
C ASP A 516 32.02 4.52 -23.69
N ASP A 517 32.21 5.66 -24.34
CA ASP A 517 31.25 6.77 -24.37
C ASP A 517 29.99 6.43 -25.19
N GLU A 518 30.05 5.46 -26.10
CA GLU A 518 28.92 5.03 -26.93
C GLU A 518 27.95 4.16 -26.13
N PHE A 519 28.47 3.18 -25.37
CA PHE A 519 27.68 2.39 -24.43
C PHE A 519 27.02 3.26 -23.37
N ARG A 520 27.74 4.24 -22.80
CA ARG A 520 27.14 5.18 -21.82
C ARG A 520 26.01 6.00 -22.44
N LYS A 521 26.16 6.47 -23.68
CA LYS A 521 25.07 7.13 -24.43
C LYS A 521 23.89 6.19 -24.68
N LYS A 522 24.12 4.91 -25.00
CA LYS A 522 23.07 3.90 -25.18
C LYS A 522 22.27 3.65 -23.89
N VAL A 523 22.94 3.54 -22.74
CA VAL A 523 22.28 3.40 -21.42
C VAL A 523 21.44 4.65 -21.11
N VAL A 524 21.98 5.85 -21.35
CA VAL A 524 21.24 7.12 -21.17
C VAL A 524 20.03 7.20 -22.11
N GLN A 525 20.19 6.85 -23.40
CA GLN A 525 19.09 6.83 -24.35
C GLN A 525 17.94 5.94 -23.86
N SER A 526 18.20 4.67 -23.53
CA SER A 526 17.14 3.77 -23.03
C SER A 526 16.55 4.24 -21.70
N TYR A 527 17.30 4.96 -20.85
CA TYR A 527 16.75 5.54 -19.63
C TYR A 527 15.83 6.74 -19.94
N VAL A 528 16.20 7.58 -20.92
CA VAL A 528 15.41 8.72 -21.40
C VAL A 528 14.11 8.26 -22.09
N GLU A 529 14.19 7.21 -22.92
CA GLU A 529 13.01 6.50 -23.45
C GLU A 529 12.10 6.05 -22.30
N GLY A 530 12.67 5.41 -21.27
CA GLY A 530 11.91 4.93 -20.11
C GLY A 530 11.23 6.04 -19.31
N LEU A 531 11.89 7.19 -19.10
CA LEU A 531 11.27 8.35 -18.45
C LEU A 531 10.08 8.88 -19.26
N CYS A 532 10.17 8.86 -20.59
CA CYS A 532 9.06 9.21 -21.47
C CYS A 532 7.95 8.13 -21.46
N TRP A 533 8.32 6.85 -21.35
CA TRP A 533 7.38 5.73 -21.27
C TRP A 533 6.55 5.80 -19.98
N VAL A 534 7.21 5.93 -18.82
CA VAL A 534 6.54 5.98 -17.51
C VAL A 534 5.62 7.19 -17.41
N LEU A 535 6.08 8.38 -17.82
CA LEU A 535 5.23 9.57 -17.76
C LEU A 535 3.98 9.44 -18.66
N ARG A 536 4.12 8.88 -19.88
CA ARG A 536 2.96 8.59 -20.74
C ARG A 536 2.05 7.52 -20.12
N TYR A 537 2.59 6.47 -19.51
CA TYR A 537 1.78 5.41 -18.89
C TYR A 537 0.84 5.93 -17.79
N TYR A 538 1.28 6.94 -17.03
CA TYR A 538 0.50 7.58 -15.96
C TYR A 538 -0.53 8.58 -16.51
N TYR A 539 -0.17 9.35 -17.55
CA TYR A 539 -0.97 10.49 -18.03
C TYR A 539 -1.80 10.26 -19.30
N GLN A 540 -1.45 9.26 -20.11
CA GLN A 540 -2.08 8.97 -21.42
C GLN A 540 -2.46 7.50 -21.60
N GLY A 541 -1.83 6.58 -20.85
CA GLY A 541 -2.00 5.12 -20.96
C GLY A 541 -0.76 4.45 -21.56
N CYS A 542 -0.77 3.13 -21.68
CA CYS A 542 0.40 2.35 -22.09
C CYS A 542 0.90 2.73 -23.50
N ALA A 543 2.01 3.45 -23.57
CA ALA A 543 2.57 3.97 -24.83
C ALA A 543 3.32 2.91 -25.65
N SER A 544 3.75 1.80 -25.03
CA SER A 544 4.26 0.63 -25.73
C SER A 544 4.20 -0.60 -24.83
N TRP A 545 3.55 -1.66 -25.30
CA TRP A 545 3.49 -2.93 -24.58
C TRP A 545 4.79 -3.74 -24.65
N LYS A 546 5.63 -3.49 -25.67
CA LYS A 546 6.92 -4.19 -25.90
C LYS A 546 8.12 -3.52 -25.23
N TRP A 547 8.07 -2.20 -25.02
CA TRP A 547 9.23 -1.46 -24.54
C TRP A 547 9.62 -1.88 -23.11
N TYR A 548 10.92 -1.97 -22.84
CA TYR A 548 11.50 -2.18 -21.51
C TYR A 548 12.91 -1.59 -21.45
N PHE A 549 13.38 -1.27 -20.24
CA PHE A 549 14.77 -0.85 -20.01
C PHE A 549 15.70 -2.08 -20.01
N PRO A 550 16.68 -2.19 -20.94
CA PRO A 550 17.42 -3.44 -21.16
C PRO A 550 18.70 -3.58 -20.32
N PHE A 551 18.76 -2.95 -19.15
CA PHE A 551 19.91 -3.00 -18.24
C PHE A 551 19.44 -3.14 -16.78
N HIS A 552 20.24 -3.81 -15.94
CA HIS A 552 19.93 -3.96 -14.51
C HIS A 552 20.22 -2.70 -13.66
N TYR A 553 20.93 -1.71 -14.24
CA TYR A 553 21.47 -0.55 -13.54
C TYR A 553 21.23 0.77 -14.29
N ALA A 554 21.13 1.86 -13.54
CA ALA A 554 20.94 3.21 -14.08
C ALA A 554 22.27 3.88 -14.49
N PRO A 555 22.25 4.84 -15.42
CA PRO A 555 23.37 5.76 -15.62
C PRO A 555 23.47 6.76 -14.46
N PHE A 556 24.54 7.58 -14.44
CA PHE A 556 24.64 8.72 -13.52
C PHE A 556 23.99 9.97 -14.10
N ALA A 557 23.55 10.91 -13.25
CA ALA A 557 22.96 12.17 -13.71
C ALA A 557 23.94 12.97 -14.60
N SER A 558 25.24 12.89 -14.29
CA SER A 558 26.34 13.48 -15.07
C SER A 558 26.62 12.82 -16.44
N ASP A 559 25.92 11.75 -16.83
CA ASP A 559 25.96 11.19 -18.20
C ASP A 559 24.85 11.72 -19.12
N PHE A 560 23.79 12.35 -18.59
CA PHE A 560 22.71 12.93 -19.40
C PHE A 560 23.20 14.21 -20.09
N LYS A 561 23.65 14.07 -21.35
CA LYS A 561 24.15 15.14 -22.21
C LYS A 561 23.64 14.96 -23.63
N ASP A 562 23.34 16.06 -24.31
CA ASP A 562 22.81 16.09 -25.67
C ASP A 562 21.50 15.26 -25.84
N ILE A 563 20.71 15.11 -24.77
CA ILE A 563 19.59 14.15 -24.70
C ILE A 563 18.37 14.59 -25.53
N LYS A 564 18.32 15.86 -25.94
CA LYS A 564 17.25 16.49 -26.73
C LYS A 564 16.86 15.70 -27.99
N GLY A 565 17.80 14.97 -28.60
CA GLY A 565 17.59 14.17 -29.80
C GLY A 565 17.51 12.65 -29.60
N MET A 566 17.54 12.15 -28.35
CA MET A 566 17.66 10.71 -28.07
C MET A 566 16.34 9.93 -28.17
N PHE A 567 15.19 10.60 -28.13
CA PHE A 567 13.87 9.98 -28.24
C PHE A 567 12.94 10.83 -29.12
N SER A 568 12.02 10.17 -29.83
CA SER A 568 11.04 10.79 -30.72
C SER A 568 9.61 10.30 -30.43
N ASP A 569 9.32 9.03 -30.72
CA ASP A 569 8.06 8.38 -30.38
C ASP A 569 8.23 6.85 -30.22
N PHE A 570 7.20 6.16 -29.70
CA PHE A 570 7.18 4.71 -29.56
C PHE A 570 6.57 4.00 -30.78
N GLU A 571 6.80 2.68 -30.89
CA GLU A 571 6.10 1.83 -31.86
C GLU A 571 4.58 1.84 -31.58
N LYS A 572 3.80 2.36 -32.54
CA LYS A 572 2.33 2.37 -32.49
C LYS A 572 1.74 0.99 -32.78
N GLY A 573 0.57 0.70 -32.22
CA GLY A 573 -0.14 -0.57 -32.44
C GLY A 573 0.53 -1.79 -31.77
N THR A 574 1.46 -1.59 -30.84
CA THR A 574 1.96 -2.67 -29.99
C THR A 574 0.82 -3.28 -29.16
N LYS A 575 0.93 -4.58 -28.87
CA LYS A 575 -0.10 -5.35 -28.17
C LYS A 575 0.49 -6.01 -26.92
N PRO A 576 -0.33 -6.24 -25.87
CA PRO A 576 0.08 -7.09 -24.76
C PRO A 576 0.42 -8.51 -25.25
N PHE A 577 1.19 -9.23 -24.44
CA PHE A 577 1.31 -10.69 -24.55
C PHE A 577 -0.05 -11.35 -24.29
N LYS A 578 -0.22 -12.62 -24.66
CA LYS A 578 -1.32 -13.41 -24.11
C LYS A 578 -1.00 -13.90 -22.68
N PRO A 579 -2.00 -14.24 -21.85
CA PRO A 579 -1.77 -14.63 -20.45
C PRO A 579 -0.72 -15.74 -20.26
N LEU A 580 -0.79 -16.85 -21.01
CA LEU A 580 0.19 -17.94 -20.88
C LEU A 580 1.58 -17.55 -21.40
N GLU A 581 1.66 -16.66 -22.40
CA GLU A 581 2.94 -16.12 -22.87
C GLU A 581 3.59 -15.22 -21.79
N GLN A 582 2.78 -14.47 -21.03
CA GLN A 582 3.27 -13.74 -19.86
C GLN A 582 3.78 -14.70 -18.78
N LEU A 583 3.06 -15.77 -18.46
CA LEU A 583 3.49 -16.76 -17.45
C LEU A 583 4.88 -17.32 -17.78
N MET A 584 5.11 -17.76 -19.03
CA MET A 584 6.44 -18.16 -19.52
C MET A 584 7.46 -17.00 -19.40
N GLY A 585 7.04 -15.77 -19.69
CA GLY A 585 7.86 -14.57 -19.57
C GLY A 585 8.17 -14.10 -18.13
N VAL A 586 7.54 -14.65 -17.08
CA VAL A 586 7.74 -14.18 -15.68
C VAL A 586 8.02 -15.27 -14.64
N PHE A 587 7.70 -16.54 -14.87
CA PHE A 587 7.89 -17.60 -13.86
C PHE A 587 9.28 -18.26 -13.88
N PRO A 588 9.81 -18.67 -12.70
CA PRO A 588 10.86 -19.67 -12.61
C PRO A 588 10.29 -21.07 -12.91
N ALA A 589 11.16 -22.00 -13.35
CA ALA A 589 10.75 -23.37 -13.68
C ALA A 589 10.03 -24.11 -12.52
N ALA A 590 10.34 -23.75 -11.27
CA ALA A 590 9.69 -24.28 -10.07
C ALA A 590 8.16 -24.05 -10.04
N SER A 591 7.69 -22.89 -10.51
CA SER A 591 6.24 -22.57 -10.61
C SER A 591 5.62 -23.03 -11.93
N GLY A 592 6.31 -23.86 -12.72
CA GLY A 592 5.82 -24.43 -13.98
C GLY A 592 4.60 -25.37 -13.84
N ASN A 593 4.11 -25.62 -12.62
CA ASN A 593 2.85 -26.34 -12.38
C ASN A 593 1.61 -25.60 -12.91
N PHE A 594 1.65 -24.27 -13.04
CA PHE A 594 0.52 -23.44 -13.48
C PHE A 594 0.45 -23.23 -15.00
N LEU A 595 1.32 -23.89 -15.76
CA LEU A 595 1.43 -23.82 -17.21
C LEU A 595 0.97 -25.14 -17.84
N PRO A 596 0.51 -25.11 -19.10
CA PRO A 596 0.21 -26.33 -19.86
C PRO A 596 1.36 -27.33 -19.78
N GLN A 597 1.06 -28.62 -19.61
CA GLN A 597 2.08 -29.65 -19.34
C GLN A 597 3.19 -29.68 -20.42
N ILE A 598 2.84 -29.37 -21.66
CA ILE A 598 3.76 -29.33 -22.82
C ILE A 598 4.59 -28.04 -22.81
N TRP A 599 4.00 -26.90 -22.42
CA TRP A 599 4.70 -25.61 -22.31
C TRP A 599 5.72 -25.63 -21.16
N ARG A 600 5.36 -26.27 -20.03
CA ARG A 600 6.24 -26.51 -18.89
C ARG A 600 7.55 -27.19 -19.30
N ALA A 601 7.52 -28.13 -20.25
CA ALA A 601 8.71 -28.85 -20.69
C ALA A 601 9.79 -27.89 -21.23
N LEU A 602 9.40 -26.81 -21.90
CA LEU A 602 10.32 -25.78 -22.40
C LEU A 602 11.09 -25.03 -21.30
N MET A 603 10.63 -25.09 -20.04
CA MET A 603 11.30 -24.49 -18.88
C MET A 603 12.32 -25.43 -18.22
N THR A 604 12.31 -26.73 -18.56
CA THR A 604 13.08 -27.77 -17.83
C THR A 604 13.89 -28.72 -18.71
N ASP A 605 13.57 -28.83 -20.01
CA ASP A 605 14.33 -29.66 -20.94
C ASP A 605 15.66 -28.96 -21.31
N PRO A 606 16.84 -29.58 -21.06
CA PRO A 606 18.14 -29.03 -21.47
C PRO A 606 18.31 -28.83 -22.99
N LEU A 607 17.42 -29.42 -23.81
CA LEU A 607 17.36 -29.24 -25.27
C LEU A 607 16.41 -28.11 -25.70
N SER A 608 15.67 -27.49 -24.78
CA SER A 608 14.76 -26.37 -25.08
C SER A 608 15.52 -25.17 -25.65
N SER A 609 15.00 -24.61 -26.73
CA SER A 609 15.56 -23.44 -27.43
C SER A 609 15.51 -22.13 -26.61
N ILE A 610 14.93 -22.16 -25.40
CA ILE A 610 14.78 -21.04 -24.47
C ILE A 610 15.18 -21.39 -23.02
N ILE A 611 15.90 -22.50 -22.79
CA ILE A 611 16.29 -22.94 -21.43
C ILE A 611 17.14 -21.91 -20.67
N ASP A 612 17.91 -21.07 -21.38
CA ASP A 612 18.71 -19.96 -20.83
C ASP A 612 17.86 -18.85 -20.18
N PHE A 613 16.54 -18.85 -20.36
CA PHE A 613 15.63 -17.95 -19.64
C PHE A 613 15.28 -18.44 -18.23
N TYR A 614 15.58 -19.71 -17.88
CA TYR A 614 15.18 -20.35 -16.63
C TYR A 614 16.38 -20.94 -15.86
N PRO A 615 17.35 -20.12 -15.43
CA PRO A 615 18.48 -20.62 -14.65
C PRO A 615 18.02 -21.10 -13.26
N ASP A 616 18.54 -22.25 -12.82
CA ASP A 616 18.27 -22.83 -11.49
C ASP A 616 18.77 -21.92 -10.34
N ASP A 617 19.88 -21.22 -10.55
CA ASP A 617 20.43 -20.24 -9.61
C ASP A 617 20.86 -18.95 -10.33
N PHE A 618 20.80 -17.83 -9.60
CA PHE A 618 21.14 -16.49 -10.09
C PHE A 618 21.78 -15.63 -8.99
N ALA A 619 22.70 -14.77 -9.41
CA ALA A 619 23.38 -13.83 -8.53
C ALA A 619 22.44 -12.68 -8.10
N ILE A 620 22.58 -12.25 -6.85
CA ILE A 620 21.93 -11.05 -6.30
C ILE A 620 23.01 -10.05 -5.91
N ASP A 621 23.17 -8.97 -6.68
CA ASP A 621 24.10 -7.90 -6.36
C ASP A 621 23.48 -6.99 -5.30
N LEU A 622 24.07 -6.97 -4.09
CA LEU A 622 23.60 -6.13 -2.99
C LEU A 622 23.67 -4.63 -3.29
N ASN A 623 24.52 -4.20 -4.22
CA ASN A 623 24.66 -2.83 -4.72
C ASN A 623 24.72 -1.75 -3.61
N GLY A 624 25.52 -2.02 -2.57
CA GLY A 624 25.69 -1.15 -1.39
C GLY A 624 24.52 -1.19 -0.38
N LYS A 625 23.52 -2.05 -0.58
CA LYS A 625 22.42 -2.27 0.39
C LYS A 625 22.77 -3.41 1.35
N LYS A 626 22.08 -3.46 2.50
CA LYS A 626 22.42 -4.37 3.61
C LYS A 626 21.82 -5.78 3.49
N TYR A 627 20.75 -5.96 2.73
CA TYR A 627 19.95 -7.19 2.71
C TYR A 627 19.66 -7.63 1.28
N ALA A 628 19.60 -8.96 1.03
CA ALA A 628 19.39 -9.53 -0.31
C ALA A 628 18.10 -9.04 -1.00
N TRP A 629 17.00 -8.90 -0.25
CA TRP A 629 15.73 -8.33 -0.75
C TRP A 629 15.84 -6.87 -1.25
N GLN A 630 16.91 -6.14 -0.89
CA GLN A 630 17.21 -4.81 -1.41
C GLN A 630 18.14 -4.82 -2.65
N GLY A 631 18.71 -5.97 -3.00
CA GLY A 631 19.65 -6.13 -4.09
C GLY A 631 19.00 -6.24 -5.47
N VAL A 632 19.84 -6.44 -6.48
CA VAL A 632 19.45 -6.59 -7.89
C VAL A 632 19.69 -8.04 -8.32
N ALA A 633 18.62 -8.76 -8.65
CA ALA A 633 18.71 -10.13 -9.17
C ALA A 633 19.13 -10.10 -10.66
N LEU A 634 20.27 -10.70 -10.97
CA LEU A 634 20.90 -10.67 -12.30
C LEU A 634 20.36 -11.80 -13.18
N LEU A 635 19.11 -11.65 -13.63
CA LEU A 635 18.44 -12.56 -14.56
C LEU A 635 18.67 -12.14 -16.03
N PRO A 636 18.87 -13.08 -16.97
CA PRO A 636 18.97 -12.78 -18.40
C PRO A 636 17.61 -12.33 -18.96
N PHE A 637 17.55 -11.25 -19.73
CA PHE A 637 16.29 -10.73 -20.27
C PHE A 637 15.69 -11.67 -21.35
N VAL A 638 14.40 -11.99 -21.24
CA VAL A 638 13.66 -12.81 -22.21
C VAL A 638 13.54 -12.09 -23.56
N ASP A 639 13.99 -12.73 -24.63
CA ASP A 639 13.78 -12.33 -26.04
C ASP A 639 12.37 -12.76 -26.48
N GLU A 640 11.51 -11.80 -26.78
CA GLU A 640 10.12 -11.98 -27.22
C GLU A 640 9.99 -12.82 -28.50
N ARG A 641 10.96 -12.69 -29.43
CA ARG A 641 10.96 -13.41 -30.69
C ARG A 641 11.32 -14.89 -30.44
N ARG A 642 12.40 -15.16 -29.69
CA ARG A 642 12.77 -16.54 -29.31
C ARG A 642 11.67 -17.24 -28.52
N LEU A 643 11.01 -16.53 -27.60
CA LEU A 643 9.88 -17.08 -26.84
C LEU A 643 8.72 -17.46 -27.76
N ARG A 644 8.29 -16.58 -28.68
CA ARG A 644 7.20 -16.92 -29.61
C ARG A 644 7.58 -17.97 -30.66
N GLU A 645 8.84 -18.03 -31.07
CA GLU A 645 9.35 -19.10 -31.94
C GLU A 645 9.26 -20.46 -31.23
N ALA A 646 9.70 -20.57 -29.97
CA ALA A 646 9.59 -21.81 -29.19
C ALA A 646 8.13 -22.20 -28.84
N LEU A 647 7.26 -21.21 -28.60
CA LEU A 647 5.84 -21.46 -28.32
C LEU A 647 5.02 -21.84 -29.55
N ALA A 648 5.49 -21.55 -30.77
CA ALA A 648 4.73 -21.82 -32.00
C ALA A 648 4.46 -23.33 -32.20
N ASP A 649 5.42 -24.19 -31.87
CA ASP A 649 5.32 -25.64 -32.04
C ASP A 649 4.36 -26.28 -31.02
N VAL A 650 4.20 -25.69 -29.82
CA VAL A 650 3.39 -26.21 -28.70
C VAL A 650 2.07 -25.46 -28.49
N TYR A 651 1.80 -24.45 -29.33
CA TYR A 651 0.53 -23.71 -29.35
C TYR A 651 -0.69 -24.53 -29.79
N PRO A 652 -0.58 -25.48 -30.75
CA PRO A 652 -1.72 -26.31 -31.19
C PRO A 652 -2.24 -27.30 -30.14
N ASP A 653 -1.41 -27.66 -29.15
CA ASP A 653 -1.72 -28.71 -28.18
C ASP A 653 -2.54 -28.23 -26.97
N LEU A 654 -2.84 -26.93 -26.89
CA LEU A 654 -3.64 -26.34 -25.81
C LEU A 654 -5.07 -26.90 -25.80
N SER A 655 -5.56 -27.31 -24.63
CA SER A 655 -6.96 -27.69 -24.43
C SER A 655 -7.90 -26.49 -24.64
N PRO A 656 -9.21 -26.71 -24.91
CA PRO A 656 -10.17 -25.62 -25.04
C PRO A 656 -10.25 -24.70 -23.81
N GLU A 657 -9.96 -25.25 -22.63
CA GLU A 657 -9.93 -24.54 -21.35
C GLU A 657 -8.70 -23.61 -21.27
N GLU A 658 -7.52 -24.12 -21.63
CA GLU A 658 -6.29 -23.32 -21.70
C GLU A 658 -6.34 -22.27 -22.83
N VAL A 659 -6.95 -22.58 -23.98
CA VAL A 659 -7.19 -21.62 -25.07
C VAL A 659 -8.07 -20.46 -24.58
N ARG A 660 -9.11 -20.76 -23.79
CA ARG A 660 -9.96 -19.74 -23.15
C ARG A 660 -9.17 -18.90 -22.15
N ARG A 661 -8.39 -19.51 -21.23
CA ARG A 661 -7.51 -18.78 -20.29
C ARG A 661 -6.40 -17.98 -20.97
N ASN A 662 -6.02 -18.34 -22.19
CA ASN A 662 -5.04 -17.64 -23.02
C ASN A 662 -5.67 -16.61 -23.99
N SER A 663 -6.98 -16.34 -23.89
CA SER A 663 -7.65 -15.27 -24.62
C SER A 663 -7.62 -13.95 -23.85
N LEU A 664 -7.96 -12.85 -24.53
CA LEU A 664 -8.11 -11.53 -23.90
C LEU A 664 -9.61 -11.22 -23.79
N GLY A 665 -10.06 -10.87 -22.58
CA GLY A 665 -11.46 -10.65 -22.27
C GLY A 665 -11.92 -9.21 -22.44
N SER A 666 -12.89 -8.80 -21.63
CA SER A 666 -13.39 -7.43 -21.53
C SER A 666 -13.94 -7.20 -20.12
N ASP A 667 -13.99 -5.94 -19.68
CA ASP A 667 -14.64 -5.58 -18.42
C ASP A 667 -16.12 -6.02 -18.43
N VAL A 668 -16.70 -6.23 -17.26
CA VAL A 668 -18.13 -6.57 -17.12
C VAL A 668 -18.79 -5.61 -16.14
N ILE A 669 -19.85 -4.96 -16.60
CA ILE A 669 -20.67 -4.03 -15.81
C ILE A 669 -21.89 -4.77 -15.26
N PHE A 670 -22.15 -4.59 -13.97
CA PHE A 670 -23.26 -5.19 -13.23
C PHE A 670 -24.10 -4.11 -12.54
N VAL A 671 -25.43 -4.27 -12.60
CA VAL A 671 -26.39 -3.38 -11.92
C VAL A 671 -27.57 -4.16 -11.35
N GLY A 672 -28.19 -3.65 -10.29
CA GLY A 672 -29.41 -4.23 -9.69
C GLY A 672 -30.69 -3.92 -10.48
N LYS A 673 -31.75 -4.72 -10.29
CA LYS A 673 -33.10 -4.56 -10.91
C LYS A 673 -33.71 -3.16 -10.81
N SER A 674 -33.33 -2.40 -9.79
CA SER A 674 -33.75 -1.02 -9.48
C SER A 674 -32.97 0.07 -10.22
N HIS A 675 -31.77 -0.24 -10.72
CA HIS A 675 -30.89 0.74 -11.34
C HIS A 675 -31.40 1.10 -12.74
N PRO A 676 -31.40 2.39 -13.17
CA PRO A 676 -32.00 2.82 -14.44
C PRO A 676 -31.48 2.07 -15.67
N LEU A 677 -30.20 1.70 -15.68
CA LEU A 677 -29.56 0.94 -16.75
C LEU A 677 -30.07 -0.52 -16.88
N CYS A 678 -30.73 -1.09 -15.86
CA CYS A 678 -31.10 -2.51 -15.86
C CYS A 678 -32.08 -2.89 -16.97
N ASP A 679 -33.10 -2.05 -17.21
CA ASP A 679 -34.09 -2.30 -18.26
C ASP A 679 -33.47 -2.16 -19.66
N PHE A 680 -32.56 -1.19 -19.85
CA PHE A 680 -31.80 -1.01 -21.10
C PHE A 680 -30.98 -2.25 -21.44
N ILE A 681 -30.19 -2.76 -20.47
CA ILE A 681 -29.40 -4.00 -20.65
C ILE A 681 -30.32 -5.20 -20.94
N ARG A 682 -31.49 -5.26 -20.29
CA ARG A 682 -32.46 -6.36 -20.50
C ARG A 682 -33.03 -6.36 -21.91
N GLU A 683 -33.29 -5.19 -22.51
CA GLU A 683 -33.73 -5.13 -23.91
C GLU A 683 -32.62 -5.50 -24.90
N LEU A 684 -31.34 -5.19 -24.62
CA LEU A 684 -30.21 -5.64 -25.46
C LEU A 684 -30.14 -7.17 -25.54
N TYR A 685 -30.26 -7.86 -24.41
CA TYR A 685 -30.33 -9.33 -24.39
C TYR A 685 -31.59 -9.90 -25.05
N ARG A 686 -32.75 -9.22 -24.94
CA ARG A 686 -34.00 -9.64 -25.61
C ARG A 686 -33.97 -9.46 -27.12
N ALA A 687 -33.20 -8.48 -27.61
CA ALA A 687 -33.02 -8.21 -29.03
C ALA A 687 -31.92 -9.06 -29.68
N GLU A 688 -31.16 -9.84 -28.89
CA GLU A 688 -29.95 -10.57 -29.33
C GLU A 688 -28.96 -9.64 -30.08
N SER A 689 -28.88 -8.38 -29.61
CA SER A 689 -28.09 -7.33 -30.27
C SER A 689 -26.60 -7.46 -29.95
N HIS A 690 -25.86 -8.09 -30.87
CA HIS A 690 -24.39 -8.16 -30.84
C HIS A 690 -23.68 -6.87 -31.33
N GLU A 691 -24.42 -5.82 -31.69
CA GLU A 691 -23.85 -4.53 -32.07
C GLU A 691 -23.39 -3.73 -30.84
N ASP A 692 -22.15 -3.22 -30.90
CA ASP A 692 -21.54 -2.39 -29.85
C ASP A 692 -22.40 -1.13 -29.59
N THR A 693 -23.01 -1.06 -28.41
CA THR A 693 -24.06 -0.06 -28.09
C THR A 693 -23.60 0.91 -26.99
N GLU A 694 -23.70 2.22 -27.24
CA GLU A 694 -23.32 3.24 -26.23
C GLU A 694 -24.31 3.33 -25.05
N ILE A 695 -23.78 3.56 -23.85
CA ILE A 695 -24.56 3.83 -22.63
C ILE A 695 -25.14 5.27 -22.70
N PRO A 696 -26.47 5.46 -22.58
CA PRO A 696 -27.06 6.78 -22.36
C PRO A 696 -26.63 7.35 -21.00
N ALA A 697 -25.97 8.51 -20.99
CA ALA A 697 -25.32 9.08 -19.81
C ALA A 697 -26.28 9.32 -18.63
N GLU A 698 -27.57 9.57 -18.92
CA GLU A 698 -28.64 9.77 -17.95
C GLU A 698 -28.96 8.51 -17.12
N LEU A 699 -28.65 7.31 -17.66
CA LEU A 699 -28.97 6.02 -17.03
C LEU A 699 -27.85 5.48 -16.12
N CYS A 700 -26.66 6.09 -16.16
CA CYS A 700 -25.46 5.61 -15.48
C CYS A 700 -24.64 6.74 -14.81
N HIS A 701 -25.33 7.73 -14.22
CA HIS A 701 -24.71 8.83 -13.46
C HIS A 701 -23.68 9.69 -14.22
N GLY A 702 -23.79 9.80 -15.56
CA GLY A 702 -22.83 10.50 -16.41
C GLY A 702 -21.69 9.63 -16.95
N ILE A 703 -21.57 8.37 -16.51
CA ILE A 703 -20.63 7.38 -17.04
C ILE A 703 -21.07 7.02 -18.46
N GLN A 704 -20.10 6.93 -19.37
CA GLN A 704 -20.31 6.51 -20.76
C GLN A 704 -19.38 5.36 -21.11
N GLY A 705 -19.71 4.62 -22.16
CA GLY A 705 -18.96 3.46 -22.62
C GLY A 705 -19.80 2.63 -23.57
N ILE A 706 -19.26 1.49 -24.00
CA ILE A 706 -19.85 0.62 -25.02
C ILE A 706 -20.19 -0.73 -24.37
N LEU A 707 -21.41 -1.21 -24.62
CA LEU A 707 -21.93 -2.49 -24.16
C LEU A 707 -21.95 -3.52 -25.30
N ASN A 708 -21.69 -4.78 -24.98
CA ASN A 708 -21.93 -5.93 -25.86
C ASN A 708 -22.33 -7.17 -25.03
N LEU A 709 -23.04 -8.13 -25.61
CA LEU A 709 -23.59 -9.27 -24.87
C LEU A 709 -22.49 -10.13 -24.24
N ASP A 710 -22.69 -10.51 -22.97
CA ASP A 710 -21.85 -11.52 -22.34
C ASP A 710 -22.25 -12.93 -22.79
N GLU A 711 -21.28 -13.85 -22.86
CA GLU A 711 -21.47 -15.25 -23.28
C GLU A 711 -21.99 -16.12 -22.14
N ASP A 712 -21.66 -15.77 -20.89
CA ASP A 712 -22.16 -16.41 -19.67
C ASP A 712 -22.89 -15.40 -18.75
N PRO A 713 -24.00 -14.80 -19.21
CA PRO A 713 -24.58 -13.61 -18.58
C PRO A 713 -25.33 -13.93 -17.27
N ILE A 714 -24.93 -13.27 -16.18
CA ILE A 714 -25.76 -13.17 -14.97
C ILE A 714 -27.01 -12.34 -15.34
N LEU A 715 -28.19 -12.97 -15.22
CA LEU A 715 -29.46 -12.40 -15.65
C LEU A 715 -30.49 -12.35 -14.51
N PRO A 716 -31.34 -11.31 -14.45
CA PRO A 716 -32.43 -11.20 -13.49
C PRO A 716 -33.34 -12.43 -13.50
N ASP A 717 -33.84 -12.81 -12.32
CA ASP A 717 -34.87 -13.84 -12.13
C ASP A 717 -34.46 -15.27 -12.53
N LYS A 718 -33.21 -15.48 -12.96
CA LYS A 718 -32.55 -16.79 -13.03
C LYS A 718 -31.87 -17.12 -11.68
N PRO A 719 -31.67 -18.40 -11.35
CA PRO A 719 -30.76 -18.76 -10.28
C PRO A 719 -29.30 -18.48 -10.67
N VAL A 720 -28.44 -18.27 -9.69
CA VAL A 720 -26.97 -18.27 -9.85
C VAL A 720 -26.38 -19.24 -8.84
N GLU A 721 -25.78 -20.32 -9.34
CA GLU A 721 -25.13 -21.34 -8.52
C GLU A 721 -23.83 -20.80 -7.90
N SER A 722 -23.48 -21.25 -6.70
CA SER A 722 -22.25 -20.80 -6.05
C SER A 722 -21.03 -21.60 -6.53
N PRO A 723 -19.94 -20.94 -6.99
CA PRO A 723 -18.69 -21.63 -7.27
C PRO A 723 -18.00 -22.23 -6.04
N ILE A 724 -18.41 -21.82 -4.83
CA ILE A 724 -17.82 -22.21 -3.54
C ILE A 724 -18.81 -23.13 -2.81
N PRO A 725 -18.53 -24.44 -2.64
CA PRO A 725 -19.49 -25.43 -2.11
C PRO A 725 -19.99 -25.19 -0.67
N THR A 726 -19.41 -24.25 0.07
CA THR A 726 -19.81 -23.88 1.44
C THR A 726 -20.79 -22.71 1.50
N LEU A 727 -20.98 -21.99 0.39
CA LEU A 727 -21.95 -20.90 0.27
C LEU A 727 -23.29 -21.42 -0.29
N ARG A 728 -24.25 -20.53 -0.56
CA ARG A 728 -25.61 -20.89 -1.00
C ARG A 728 -25.93 -20.29 -2.35
N ASP A 729 -26.59 -21.06 -3.20
CA ASP A 729 -27.06 -20.57 -4.50
C ASP A 729 -28.06 -19.42 -4.36
N ILE A 730 -27.95 -18.44 -5.25
CA ILE A 730 -28.85 -17.29 -5.31
C ILE A 730 -30.10 -17.74 -6.06
N SER A 731 -31.13 -18.16 -5.34
CA SER A 731 -32.36 -18.73 -5.95
C SER A 731 -33.24 -17.71 -6.69
N SER A 732 -33.03 -16.41 -6.47
CA SER A 732 -33.82 -15.32 -7.06
C SER A 732 -32.93 -14.09 -7.30
N ASN A 733 -32.05 -14.16 -8.31
CA ASN A 733 -31.11 -13.09 -8.62
C ASN A 733 -31.78 -11.76 -9.00
N CYS A 734 -31.22 -10.65 -8.51
CA CYS A 734 -31.60 -9.29 -8.84
C CYS A 734 -30.53 -8.47 -9.60
N ALA A 735 -29.36 -9.05 -9.89
CA ALA A 735 -28.34 -8.43 -10.75
C ALA A 735 -28.57 -8.73 -12.24
N ILE A 736 -28.10 -7.83 -13.11
CA ILE A 736 -27.83 -8.10 -14.53
C ILE A 736 -26.38 -7.73 -14.85
N GLY A 737 -25.68 -8.58 -15.62
CA GLY A 737 -24.31 -8.36 -16.09
C GLY A 737 -24.22 -8.29 -17.62
N ILE A 738 -23.31 -7.48 -18.16
CA ILE A 738 -23.04 -7.35 -19.60
C ILE A 738 -21.59 -6.90 -19.83
N LYS A 739 -20.98 -7.25 -20.97
CA LYS A 739 -19.61 -6.80 -21.26
C LYS A 739 -19.59 -5.29 -21.48
N PHE A 740 -18.54 -4.66 -20.98
CA PHE A 740 -18.27 -3.23 -21.03
C PHE A 740 -16.93 -2.97 -21.71
N LYS A 741 -16.87 -1.86 -22.45
CA LYS A 741 -15.63 -1.23 -22.92
C LYS A 741 -15.72 0.24 -22.56
N ASP A 742 -14.64 0.80 -22.03
CA ASP A 742 -14.53 2.25 -21.85
C ASP A 742 -14.73 3.01 -23.19
N PRO A 743 -15.01 4.33 -23.13
CA PRO A 743 -15.00 5.19 -24.30
C PRO A 743 -13.67 5.11 -25.07
N GLN A 744 -13.77 5.04 -26.39
CA GLN A 744 -12.64 5.00 -27.30
C GLN A 744 -12.35 6.39 -27.88
N TYR A 745 -11.08 6.61 -28.23
CA TYR A 745 -10.55 7.89 -28.66
C TYR A 745 -9.57 7.67 -29.83
N ASP A 746 -9.45 8.66 -30.71
CA ASP A 746 -8.56 8.59 -31.89
C ASP A 746 -7.07 8.44 -31.52
N ASP A 747 -6.32 7.82 -32.44
CA ASP A 747 -4.86 7.64 -32.35
C ASP A 747 -4.13 9.00 -32.25
N GLY A 748 -3.77 9.39 -31.03
CA GLY A 748 -3.13 10.67 -30.74
C GLY A 748 -4.02 11.70 -30.03
N PHE A 749 -5.22 11.31 -29.58
CA PHE A 749 -5.97 12.08 -28.58
C PHE A 749 -5.12 12.30 -27.32
N VAL A 750 -5.12 13.53 -26.80
CA VAL A 750 -4.34 13.90 -25.60
C VAL A 750 -5.28 14.20 -24.45
N PHE A 751 -5.28 13.32 -23.44
CA PHE A 751 -5.95 13.56 -22.17
C PHE A 751 -5.27 14.72 -21.44
N LYS A 752 -6.02 15.76 -21.07
CA LYS A 752 -5.45 17.00 -20.51
C LYS A 752 -5.14 16.86 -19.02
N ALA A 753 -3.97 17.33 -18.60
CA ALA A 753 -3.48 17.39 -17.23
C ALA A 753 -3.87 18.73 -16.57
N VAL A 754 -5.15 18.86 -16.16
CA VAL A 754 -5.75 20.10 -15.62
C VAL A 754 -6.91 19.79 -14.67
N VAL A 755 -7.16 20.65 -13.67
CA VAL A 755 -8.43 20.61 -12.94
C VAL A 755 -9.57 21.02 -13.89
N LEU A 756 -10.67 20.27 -13.88
CA LEU A 756 -11.79 20.51 -14.80
C LEU A 756 -12.61 21.77 -14.45
N PRO A 757 -13.18 22.47 -15.46
CA PRO A 757 -14.13 23.56 -15.22
C PRO A 757 -15.32 23.09 -14.37
N GLY A 758 -15.68 23.86 -13.34
CA GLY A 758 -16.78 23.52 -12.44
C GLY A 758 -16.41 22.61 -11.26
N ALA A 759 -15.16 22.16 -11.16
CA ALA A 759 -14.64 21.48 -9.97
C ALA A 759 -14.61 22.42 -8.74
N LYS A 760 -15.14 21.96 -7.61
CA LYS A 760 -15.10 22.68 -6.33
C LYS A 760 -13.91 22.20 -5.51
N ILE A 761 -12.86 23.02 -5.44
CA ILE A 761 -11.67 22.73 -4.62
C ILE A 761 -12.07 22.60 -3.14
N PRO A 762 -11.66 21.53 -2.42
CA PRO A 762 -11.91 21.38 -0.99
C PRO A 762 -11.44 22.54 -0.12
N ASN A 763 -12.11 22.72 1.01
CA ASN A 763 -11.73 23.72 2.02
C ASN A 763 -10.31 23.45 2.54
N LYS A 764 -9.45 24.48 2.53
CA LYS A 764 -8.03 24.36 2.94
C LYS A 764 -7.90 23.94 4.41
N VAL A 765 -7.27 22.79 4.63
CA VAL A 765 -7.02 22.14 5.93
C VAL A 765 -5.78 22.72 6.62
N LEU A 766 -4.80 23.21 5.86
CA LEU A 766 -3.53 23.70 6.40
C LEU A 766 -3.61 25.17 6.83
N LYS A 767 -2.88 25.53 7.88
CA LYS A 767 -2.83 26.92 8.37
C LYS A 767 -2.43 27.89 7.23
N PRO A 768 -3.15 29.02 7.05
CA PRO A 768 -2.76 30.08 6.13
C PRO A 768 -1.42 30.71 6.54
N GLY A 769 -0.57 31.03 5.56
CA GLY A 769 0.78 31.58 5.81
C GLY A 769 0.73 33.02 6.35
N ASP A 770 -0.26 33.76 5.89
CA ASP A 770 -0.68 35.11 6.25
C ASP A 770 -1.46 35.20 7.58
N TRP A 771 -1.67 34.08 8.29
CA TRP A 771 -2.43 34.09 9.54
C TRP A 771 -1.68 34.80 10.68
N GLU A 772 -2.00 36.09 10.85
CA GLU A 772 -1.68 36.90 12.02
C GLU A 772 -2.46 36.46 13.27
N ARG A 773 -1.89 36.74 14.45
CA ARG A 773 -2.57 36.54 15.75
C ARG A 773 -3.70 37.56 16.04
N SER A 774 -3.86 38.58 15.20
CA SER A 774 -4.89 39.62 15.30
C SER A 774 -6.31 39.08 15.08
N ASN A 775 -6.48 38.05 14.23
CA ASN A 775 -7.77 37.48 13.87
C ASN A 775 -8.34 36.49 14.90
N ARG A 776 -8.91 37.05 15.99
CA ARG A 776 -10.01 36.50 16.82
C ARG A 776 -9.95 35.02 17.29
N GLY A 777 -8.79 34.38 17.35
CA GLY A 777 -8.64 33.09 18.04
C GLY A 777 -7.36 32.31 17.74
N PRO A 778 -7.08 31.25 18.53
CA PRO A 778 -6.08 30.27 18.15
C PRO A 778 -6.59 29.45 16.95
N TRP A 779 -5.82 29.45 15.86
CA TRP A 779 -6.10 28.56 14.71
C TRP A 779 -6.15 27.10 15.18
N ARG A 780 -7.21 26.38 14.83
CA ARG A 780 -7.40 24.97 15.16
C ARG A 780 -7.17 24.12 13.91
N PRO A 781 -6.32 23.07 13.95
CA PRO A 781 -6.20 22.14 12.85
C PRO A 781 -7.47 21.31 12.68
N GLN A 782 -7.88 21.07 11.44
CA GLN A 782 -9.03 20.22 11.11
C GLN A 782 -8.65 18.74 11.23
N LEU A 783 -9.25 18.05 12.21
CA LEU A 783 -8.98 16.65 12.56
C LEU A 783 -10.10 15.74 12.04
N GLY A 784 -10.00 15.37 10.76
CA GLY A 784 -10.99 14.59 10.00
C GLY A 784 -11.41 15.31 8.72
N PHE A 785 -12.43 14.78 8.03
CA PHE A 785 -12.96 15.38 6.80
C PHE A 785 -13.86 16.61 7.06
N ASN A 786 -14.52 16.69 8.21
CA ASN A 786 -15.41 17.81 8.56
C ASN A 786 -14.71 18.95 9.31
N PRO A 787 -14.80 20.23 8.88
CA PRO A 787 -14.28 21.39 9.61
C PRO A 787 -15.10 21.75 10.87
N ASN A 788 -16.40 21.42 10.92
CA ASN A 788 -17.33 21.86 11.96
C ASN A 788 -17.37 20.93 13.20
N ARG A 789 -16.41 20.03 13.34
CA ARG A 789 -16.37 19.01 14.39
C ARG A 789 -16.26 19.62 15.79
N GLN A 790 -17.38 19.72 16.51
CA GLN A 790 -17.37 20.08 17.92
C GLN A 790 -16.60 19.02 18.71
N GLN A 791 -15.45 19.41 19.29
CA GLN A 791 -14.75 18.54 20.24
C GLN A 791 -15.64 18.39 21.49
N ALA A 792 -16.19 17.19 21.68
CA ALA A 792 -16.96 16.84 22.86
C ALA A 792 -16.05 16.88 24.10
N HIS A 793 -16.04 18.02 24.78
CA HIS A 793 -15.35 18.16 26.05
C HIS A 793 -16.09 17.32 27.11
N LEU A 794 -15.42 16.28 27.61
CA LEU A 794 -15.82 15.63 28.86
C LEU A 794 -15.84 16.69 29.96
N ASP A 795 -17.04 16.99 30.45
CA ASP A 795 -17.22 17.97 31.52
C ASP A 795 -16.41 17.57 32.78
N GLN A 796 -16.07 18.57 33.60
CA GLN A 796 -15.27 18.37 34.80
C GLN A 796 -15.96 17.44 35.82
N SER A 797 -17.29 17.22 35.72
CA SER A 797 -18.00 16.16 36.44
C SER A 797 -17.66 14.73 35.97
N ALA A 798 -17.47 14.51 34.67
CA ALA A 798 -17.13 13.21 34.09
C ALA A 798 -15.69 12.80 34.47
N PHE A 799 -14.74 13.74 34.43
CA PHE A 799 -13.38 13.52 34.93
C PHE A 799 -13.34 13.13 36.42
N ARG A 800 -14.25 13.68 37.25
CA ARG A 800 -14.37 13.30 38.67
C ARG A 800 -14.93 11.89 38.84
N LYS A 801 -15.89 11.45 38.01
CA LYS A 801 -16.39 10.06 38.00
C LYS A 801 -15.30 9.06 37.65
N LEU A 802 -14.57 9.28 36.54
CA LEU A 802 -13.46 8.42 36.12
C LEU A 802 -12.37 8.32 37.19
N LYS A 803 -12.05 9.43 37.88
CA LYS A 803 -11.06 9.41 38.97
C LYS A 803 -11.53 8.70 40.25
N ASN A 804 -12.84 8.57 40.47
CA ASN A 804 -13.41 7.90 41.65
C ASN A 804 -13.74 6.41 41.43
N GLN A 805 -13.64 5.87 40.21
CA GLN A 805 -13.79 4.43 39.94
C GLN A 805 -12.45 3.66 39.94
N GLY A 806 -11.39 4.25 40.51
CA GLY A 806 -10.02 3.71 40.49
C GLY A 806 -9.43 3.26 41.84
N THR A 807 -10.24 3.08 42.89
CA THR A 807 -9.75 2.64 44.22
C THR A 807 -10.74 1.71 44.90
N GLY A 808 -10.46 0.39 44.92
CA GLY A 808 -11.31 -0.54 45.65
C GLY A 808 -11.15 -2.02 45.37
N LEU A 809 -9.94 -2.60 45.54
CA LEU A 809 -9.70 -3.94 46.12
C LEU A 809 -8.20 -4.30 46.12
N PHE A 810 -7.78 -5.08 47.14
CA PHE A 810 -6.47 -5.73 47.36
C PHE A 810 -5.18 -4.90 47.58
N GLY A 811 -4.42 -5.29 48.61
CA GLY A 811 -2.95 -5.36 48.56
C GLY A 811 -2.14 -4.18 49.11
N SER A 812 -1.69 -4.25 50.36
CA SER A 812 -0.77 -3.28 50.97
C SER A 812 0.71 -3.66 50.78
N GLY A 813 1.54 -2.74 50.30
CA GLY A 813 3.01 -2.84 50.27
C GLY A 813 3.68 -1.44 50.29
N PRO A 814 4.91 -1.29 50.83
CA PRO A 814 5.57 0.01 50.99
C PRO A 814 6.18 0.54 49.69
N PRO A 815 6.30 1.87 49.53
CA PRO A 815 6.80 2.48 48.29
C PRO A 815 8.33 2.42 48.17
N PHE A 816 8.82 2.17 46.95
CA PHE A 816 10.22 2.36 46.58
C PHE A 816 10.35 3.49 45.54
N GLU A 817 11.27 4.42 45.78
CA GLU A 817 11.59 5.50 44.84
C GLU A 817 12.42 4.95 43.67
N ALA A 818 11.95 5.15 42.44
CA ALA A 818 12.70 4.83 41.22
C ALA A 818 12.95 6.11 40.41
N GLN A 819 14.11 6.74 40.61
CA GLN A 819 14.58 7.84 39.76
C GLN A 819 14.96 7.31 38.38
N HIS A 820 14.23 7.66 37.31
CA HIS A 820 14.78 7.52 35.96
C HIS A 820 14.41 8.64 34.99
N ARG A 821 15.41 8.96 34.15
CA ARG A 821 15.46 10.00 33.12
C ARG A 821 14.21 10.05 32.23
N GLY A 822 13.69 11.26 32.01
CA GLY A 822 12.60 11.48 31.06
C GLY A 822 13.02 11.38 29.60
N GLY A 823 12.21 10.70 28.78
CA GLY A 823 12.12 10.94 27.34
C GLY A 823 11.14 12.08 27.06
N GLN A 824 11.40 12.89 26.03
CA GLN A 824 10.57 14.05 25.70
C GLN A 824 9.29 13.64 24.97
N TYR A 825 8.16 13.64 25.67
CA TYR A 825 6.84 13.86 25.05
C TYR A 825 6.49 15.35 25.13
N SER A 826 6.12 15.93 23.98
CA SER A 826 5.94 17.37 23.78
C SER A 826 4.59 17.90 24.27
N ASN A 827 4.34 17.79 25.59
CA ASN A 827 3.24 18.51 26.25
C ASN A 827 3.66 19.96 26.56
N ALA A 828 3.00 20.93 25.91
CA ALA A 828 3.15 22.34 26.25
C ALA A 828 2.52 22.63 27.64
N PRO A 829 3.22 23.29 28.57
CA PRO A 829 2.72 23.50 29.93
C PRO A 829 1.67 24.64 29.99
N PRO A 830 0.67 24.56 30.90
CA PRO A 830 -0.22 25.68 31.16
C PRO A 830 0.53 26.81 31.89
N PRO A 831 0.29 28.09 31.55
CA PRO A 831 0.83 29.22 32.31
C PRO A 831 0.37 29.23 33.77
N ARG A 832 1.26 29.64 34.69
CA ARG A 832 0.91 29.88 36.09
C ARG A 832 0.08 31.16 36.24
N ASN A 833 -0.97 31.11 37.05
CA ASN A 833 -1.60 32.30 37.61
C ASN A 833 -0.60 33.08 38.48
N TYR A 834 -0.56 34.41 38.36
CA TYR A 834 -0.20 35.30 39.47
C TYR A 834 -0.83 36.69 39.31
N HIS A 835 -1.19 37.28 40.45
CA HIS A 835 -1.67 38.65 40.70
C HIS A 835 -2.97 39.14 40.05
N GLN A 836 -3.98 39.30 40.92
CA GLN A 836 -5.07 40.25 40.75
C GLN A 836 -4.57 41.70 40.92
N GLY A 837 -5.27 42.66 40.30
CA GLY A 837 -5.22 44.08 40.63
C GLY A 837 -6.63 44.66 40.60
N ASN A 838 -7.01 45.44 41.61
CA ASN A 838 -8.35 46.05 41.71
C ASN A 838 -8.54 47.21 40.74
N TYR A 839 -9.77 47.42 40.24
CA TYR A 839 -10.52 48.68 40.42
C TYR A 839 -12.04 48.46 40.22
N HIS A 840 -12.88 49.39 40.69
CA HIS A 840 -14.34 49.24 40.77
C HIS A 840 -15.13 49.83 39.59
N PRO A 841 -16.35 49.33 39.32
CA PRO A 841 -17.40 50.03 38.57
C PRO A 841 -18.47 50.68 39.50
N PRO A 842 -19.07 51.84 39.14
CA PRO A 842 -20.36 52.28 39.66
C PRO A 842 -21.51 51.53 38.94
N GLN A 843 -22.48 50.94 39.65
CA GLN A 843 -23.76 51.55 40.08
C GLN A 843 -24.62 52.11 38.92
N ARG A 844 -25.71 51.43 38.53
CA ARG A 844 -27.13 51.61 39.00
C ARG A 844 -27.92 52.52 38.02
N ASP A 845 -29.26 52.48 37.90
CA ASP A 845 -30.29 51.75 38.67
C ASP A 845 -31.59 51.44 37.85
N HIS A 846 -32.37 50.47 38.36
CA HIS A 846 -33.84 50.31 38.30
C HIS A 846 -34.68 49.97 37.03
N TYR A 847 -35.79 49.27 37.35
CA TYR A 847 -36.94 48.72 36.60
C TYR A 847 -38.14 49.72 36.62
N PRO A 848 -39.31 49.55 35.90
CA PRO A 848 -40.18 48.37 35.99
C PRO A 848 -41.05 47.97 34.75
N GLN A 849 -41.94 47.00 35.02
CA GLN A 849 -42.97 46.32 34.19
C GLN A 849 -44.01 47.30 33.58
N ASN A 850 -44.92 46.95 32.63
CA ASN A 850 -45.85 45.81 32.67
C ASN A 850 -46.72 45.60 31.38
N GLN A 851 -47.51 44.51 31.37
CA GLN A 851 -48.76 44.23 30.59
C GLN A 851 -48.78 43.77 29.10
N CYS A 852 -49.30 42.54 28.94
CA CYS A 852 -50.47 42.10 28.13
C CYS A 852 -50.49 41.95 26.57
N GLU A 853 -50.62 40.66 26.18
CA GLU A 853 -51.64 40.07 25.27
C GLU A 853 -51.51 40.02 23.73
N PHE A 854 -52.21 39.02 23.16
CA PHE A 854 -52.28 38.60 21.75
C PHE A 854 -53.33 39.40 20.96
N PHE A 855 -53.20 39.47 19.63
CA PHE A 855 -54.28 39.08 18.71
C PHE A 855 -53.79 38.80 17.27
N THR A 856 -54.49 37.91 16.56
CA THR A 856 -54.38 37.62 15.11
C THR A 856 -55.48 38.33 14.33
N PHE A 857 -55.31 38.60 13.02
CA PHE A 857 -56.45 38.87 12.10
C PHE A 857 -56.15 38.56 10.61
N LEU A 858 -57.21 38.36 9.81
CA LEU A 858 -57.20 38.01 8.38
C LEU A 858 -57.67 39.14 7.45
N SER A 859 -57.32 39.06 6.15
CA SER A 859 -58.15 39.42 4.97
C SER A 859 -57.38 39.21 3.64
N LEU A 860 -57.95 39.00 2.44
CA LEU A 860 -59.29 38.56 1.97
C LEU A 860 -59.19 37.98 0.51
N PHE A 861 -60.31 37.47 -0.03
CA PHE A 861 -60.57 36.77 -1.33
C PHE A 861 -60.15 37.54 -2.62
N GLN A 862 -60.09 36.98 -3.86
CA GLN A 862 -61.05 36.18 -4.69
C GLN A 862 -60.31 35.46 -5.87
N THR A 863 -60.81 34.48 -6.68
CA THR A 863 -62.01 33.58 -6.74
C THR A 863 -61.77 32.38 -7.71
N GLU A 864 -62.50 31.27 -7.49
CA GLU A 864 -63.18 30.26 -8.38
C GLU A 864 -62.83 30.10 -9.89
N ILE A 865 -62.89 28.89 -10.49
CA ILE A 865 -64.12 28.13 -10.85
C ILE A 865 -63.92 26.58 -10.90
N LEU A 866 -64.88 25.84 -10.26
CA LEU A 866 -65.58 24.55 -10.58
C LEU A 866 -64.87 23.38 -11.35
N GLU A 867 -65.13 22.07 -11.13
CA GLU A 867 -65.92 21.33 -10.11
C GLU A 867 -65.67 19.79 -10.16
N ASN A 868 -65.92 19.09 -9.02
CA ASN A 868 -66.38 17.69 -8.85
C ASN A 868 -65.56 16.50 -9.47
N THR A 869 -65.55 15.27 -8.90
CA THR A 869 -66.54 14.62 -8.01
C THR A 869 -65.92 13.67 -6.95
N ARG A 870 -66.61 13.63 -5.80
CA ARG A 870 -66.66 12.66 -4.67
C ARG A 870 -66.48 11.14 -4.99
N VAL A 871 -66.31 10.16 -4.07
CA VAL A 871 -66.01 9.98 -2.61
C VAL A 871 -65.90 8.45 -2.35
N MET A 872 -65.12 7.99 -1.36
CA MET A 872 -65.55 7.13 -0.20
C MET A 872 -64.41 6.31 0.44
N CYS A 873 -64.48 6.13 1.76
CA CYS A 873 -63.59 5.26 2.55
C CYS A 873 -64.27 3.90 2.81
N LEU A 874 -63.46 2.85 3.05
CA LEU A 874 -63.59 1.75 4.04
C LEU A 874 -62.60 0.64 3.60
N VAL A 875 -61.51 0.37 4.32
CA VAL A 875 -61.45 -0.48 5.53
C VAL A 875 -62.01 -1.89 5.28
N THR A 876 -61.11 -2.85 5.02
CA THR A 876 -60.92 -4.06 5.85
C THR A 876 -59.71 -4.86 5.39
N CYS A 877 -59.08 -5.55 6.34
CA CYS A 877 -58.16 -6.65 6.11
C CYS A 877 -58.71 -7.87 6.88
N PRO A 878 -58.66 -9.08 6.31
CA PRO A 878 -58.56 -10.28 7.12
C PRO A 878 -57.27 -11.08 6.81
N ARG A 879 -56.76 -11.72 7.87
CA ARG A 879 -55.62 -12.63 7.85
C ARG A 879 -56.07 -14.07 7.59
N ILE A 880 -55.17 -14.85 6.98
CA ILE A 880 -54.95 -16.30 7.21
C ILE A 880 -56.14 -17.23 6.89
N VAL A 881 -55.96 -18.03 5.84
CA VAL A 881 -55.74 -19.48 6.00
C VAL A 881 -54.33 -19.78 5.49
#